data_AF-A0A2D6CTE6-F1
#
_entry.id   AF-A0A2D6CTE6-F1
#
_cell.length_a   1.000
_cell.length_b   1.000
_cell.length_c   1.000
_cell.angle_alpha   90.00
_cell.angle_beta   90.00
_cell.angle_gamma   90.00
#
_symmetry.space_group_name_H-M   'P 1'
#
loop_
_entity.id
_entity.type
_entity.pdbx_description
1 polymer ?
#
loop_
_entity_poly.entity_id
_entity_poly.type
_entity_poly.pdbx_seq_one_letter_code
_entity_poly.pdbx_strand_id
1 'polypeptide(L)'
;MPDAPTDDGQLIAEVAALRERVRELEARDGPAPPKALQAERDRAQRYLDVAAVMLVGLDADGRVTLANRRACEILGCASEEIVGQSWVERFVPEDARAGTQRTVAGIARGEVPYTEERLGPVLTASGDVRTIRWQNARVQDDQGRFIGSLSSGHDVTEELTASHALRQSEDTMAAILSAMPDLVLHQDADGRYLNCFKAPDVDTLLPVEEFLGKRMEEVLPEALTRPSRDMIDRVLRTGEAASSQYDLDMAEGVRSYDLRMAPVGEDEVVSVIRDVTETRRAVSRLEESERRFRALFEESPRGLMIGDSNGTLLTANRAMASLLGHTPAELRGKSFADITFADDIEETQDAIAGLRNSATRSKRLEKRYVRKDGAIVLANVHVVSLWDEEDGSERLFALVDDITERRQTESLLATRTRQQSALAQFSQEALGSRDAPALMQRACELLADTLDVEYAKVLELLPEGRGLLLKAGVGWQGGLVGKASINAGRDSQAGYTLLSGGPVVVPNLWEEGRFCGPPLLFDHLVTSGMSIQIQGAEESDAPYGVLGAHTRRRRDFSPDDVNFLAGFATVIAAAVVRSRHEQEIQDLNARLEARVEERTGDLNQANERLQAELARRGITEEALRRTESERSQLTQRILTIQEDEHAHIARELHDRAGQGLSSVLVGLRLLSREVGSLEMSDRLEELRNQTSDTLDSIRNLAFEMRPTSLEHLGLAATLEQDVRTLATQLQIGVDFLAGPEEREPLRQDVEIAIYRAVHAALTNAAHHAEAAHVSITMQRQERRLSIIVEDDGKGFDVDAVSAGPVENRFGLLGMEERVRPFGGRVTFESSPGAGTTVFIELPTPASAKADAS
;
A
#
# COMPACT_ATOMS: atom_id res chain seq x y z
N MET A 1 60.42 49.84 100.13
CA MET A 1 61.78 49.89 100.71
C MET A 1 62.21 51.35 100.66
N PRO A 2 62.63 51.97 101.77
CA PRO A 2 62.95 53.39 101.78
C PRO A 2 64.23 53.64 100.98
N ASP A 3 64.21 54.70 100.17
CA ASP A 3 65.27 55.12 99.26
C ASP A 3 66.62 55.21 99.97
N ALA A 4 67.52 54.28 99.60
CA ALA A 4 68.94 54.50 99.81
C ALA A 4 69.33 55.72 98.96
N PRO A 5 70.02 56.73 99.52
CA PRO A 5 70.52 57.82 98.70
C PRO A 5 71.41 57.20 97.62
N THR A 6 71.07 57.44 96.36
CA THR A 6 71.83 56.97 95.21
C THR A 6 73.29 57.44 95.32
N ASP A 7 74.21 56.53 95.00
CA ASP A 7 75.67 56.67 95.07
C ASP A 7 76.17 57.98 94.42
N ASP A 8 75.46 58.46 93.40
CA ASP A 8 75.71 59.72 92.69
C ASP A 8 75.54 60.98 93.58
N GLY A 9 74.61 60.97 94.53
CA GLY A 9 74.36 62.11 95.43
C GLY A 9 75.45 62.32 96.48
N GLN A 10 76.09 61.23 96.94
CA GLN A 10 77.25 61.29 97.84
C GLN A 10 78.51 61.77 97.10
N LEU A 11 78.70 61.31 95.85
CA LEU A 11 79.81 61.75 95.00
C LEU A 11 79.76 63.25 94.69
N ILE A 12 78.58 63.81 94.39
CA ILE A 12 78.41 65.24 94.12
C ILE A 12 78.69 66.09 95.38
N ALA A 13 78.27 65.62 96.55
CA ALA A 13 78.53 66.28 97.83
C ALA A 13 80.01 66.25 98.23
N GLU A 14 80.72 65.14 97.99
CA GLU A 14 82.16 65.05 98.23
C GLU A 14 82.97 65.94 97.27
N VAL A 15 82.59 66.03 95.99
CA VAL A 15 83.24 66.92 95.01
C VAL A 15 83.02 68.40 95.35
N ALA A 16 81.83 68.77 95.86
CA ALA A 16 81.55 70.13 96.34
C ALA A 16 82.41 70.49 97.57
N ALA A 17 82.50 69.58 98.56
CA ALA A 17 83.33 69.76 99.74
C ALA A 17 84.83 69.89 99.40
N LEU A 18 85.30 69.18 98.36
CA LEU A 18 86.66 69.28 97.84
C LEU A 18 86.95 70.63 97.16
N ARG A 19 85.99 71.19 96.40
CA ARG A 19 86.12 72.51 95.77
C ARG A 19 86.18 73.64 96.79
N GLU A 20 85.37 73.59 97.85
CA GLU A 20 85.41 74.55 98.96
C GLU A 20 86.81 74.58 99.61
N ARG A 21 87.37 73.39 99.85
CA ARG A 21 88.69 73.19 100.46
C ARG A 21 89.83 73.70 99.58
N VAL A 22 89.73 73.52 98.26
CA VAL A 22 90.68 74.06 97.28
C VAL A 22 90.65 75.59 97.28
N ARG A 23 89.46 76.21 97.35
CA ARG A 23 89.36 77.68 97.45
C ARG A 23 89.89 78.24 98.77
N GLU A 24 89.64 77.56 99.90
CA GLU A 24 90.21 77.96 101.19
C GLU A 24 91.75 77.91 101.19
N LEU A 25 92.33 76.98 100.43
CA LEU A 25 93.78 76.87 100.25
C LEU A 25 94.34 77.92 99.28
N GLU A 26 93.57 78.34 98.27
CA GLU A 26 93.94 79.43 97.34
C GLU A 26 93.85 80.84 97.96
N ALA A 27 93.01 81.03 99.00
CA ALA A 27 92.78 82.32 99.64
C ALA A 27 93.77 82.70 100.78
N ARG A 28 94.75 81.85 101.12
CA ARG A 28 95.76 82.17 102.14
C ARG A 28 96.94 82.94 101.55
N ASP A 29 97.13 84.19 101.98
CA ASP A 29 98.30 85.02 101.65
C ASP A 29 99.60 84.44 102.25
N GLY A 30 100.38 83.77 101.39
CA GLY A 30 101.72 83.24 101.67
C GLY A 30 102.03 82.07 100.71
N PRO A 31 103.28 81.91 100.21
CA PRO A 31 103.56 80.94 99.15
C PRO A 31 103.35 79.50 99.64
N ALA A 32 102.22 78.89 99.29
CA ALA A 32 101.91 77.50 99.57
C ALA A 32 102.67 76.55 98.60
N PRO A 33 103.14 75.36 99.04
CA PRO A 33 103.94 74.47 98.21
C PRO A 33 103.08 73.66 97.20
N PRO A 34 103.52 73.51 95.92
CA PRO A 34 102.73 72.97 94.80
C PRO A 34 102.34 71.48 94.86
N LYS A 35 102.65 70.72 95.93
CA LYS A 35 102.40 69.27 96.00
C LYS A 35 101.02 68.86 96.52
N ALA A 36 100.33 69.70 97.30
CA ALA A 36 99.02 69.34 97.88
C ALA A 36 97.86 69.43 96.89
N LEU A 37 97.91 70.38 95.95
CA LEU A 37 96.87 70.59 94.94
C LEU A 37 96.83 69.47 93.87
N GLN A 38 97.98 68.86 93.58
CA GLN A 38 98.07 67.77 92.61
C GLN A 38 97.43 66.47 93.15
N ALA A 39 97.62 66.15 94.43
CA ALA A 39 97.11 64.92 95.03
C ALA A 39 95.56 64.87 95.09
N GLU A 40 94.91 66.00 95.33
CA GLU A 40 93.44 66.08 95.34
C GLU A 40 92.84 66.03 93.92
N ARG A 41 93.52 66.61 92.91
CA ARG A 41 93.15 66.44 91.50
C ARG A 41 93.20 64.98 91.05
N ASP A 42 94.26 64.27 91.42
CA ASP A 42 94.43 62.84 91.08
C ASP A 42 93.40 61.93 91.79
N ARG A 43 92.79 62.39 92.89
CA ARG A 43 91.74 61.66 93.61
C ARG A 43 90.37 61.89 92.97
N ALA A 44 90.01 63.13 92.66
CA ALA A 44 88.77 63.45 91.97
C ALA A 44 88.68 62.75 90.60
N GLN A 45 89.79 62.68 89.86
CA GLN A 45 89.85 61.96 88.58
C GLN A 45 89.56 60.47 88.73
N ARG A 46 90.10 59.82 89.77
CA ARG A 46 89.87 58.39 90.03
C ARG A 46 88.42 58.05 90.36
N TYR A 47 87.71 58.92 91.07
CA TYR A 47 86.29 58.69 91.36
C TYR A 47 85.42 58.73 90.09
N LEU A 48 85.71 59.68 89.19
CA LEU A 48 85.00 59.78 87.90
C LEU A 48 85.25 58.56 87.01
N ASP A 49 86.47 58.02 87.02
CA ASP A 49 86.85 56.86 86.19
C ASP A 49 86.28 55.52 86.67
N VAL A 50 85.84 55.43 87.94
CA VAL A 50 85.20 54.22 88.49
C VAL A 50 83.70 54.18 88.22
N ALA A 51 83.05 55.31 87.90
CA ALA A 51 81.62 55.35 87.64
C ALA A 51 81.23 54.45 86.45
N ALA A 52 80.28 53.53 86.67
CA ALA A 52 79.81 52.57 85.66
C ALA A 52 78.88 53.19 84.59
N VAL A 53 78.56 54.48 84.75
CA VAL A 53 77.77 55.29 83.82
C VAL A 53 78.67 56.22 83.03
N MET A 54 78.27 56.56 81.81
CA MET A 54 78.94 57.61 81.05
C MET A 54 78.72 58.94 81.78
N LEU A 55 79.81 59.64 82.11
CA LEU A 55 79.78 60.97 82.68
C LEU A 55 80.43 61.96 81.71
N VAL A 56 79.70 63.01 81.38
CA VAL A 56 80.14 64.07 80.46
C VAL A 56 79.89 65.44 81.09
N GLY A 57 80.94 66.22 81.25
CA GLY A 57 80.86 67.63 81.65
C GLY A 57 80.93 68.53 80.42
N LEU A 58 80.05 69.52 80.33
CA LEU A 58 80.04 70.54 79.26
C LEU A 58 80.30 71.93 79.86
N ASP A 59 80.99 72.81 79.14
CA ASP A 59 81.07 74.24 79.48
C ASP A 59 79.80 75.01 79.05
N ALA A 60 79.81 76.33 79.28
CA ALA A 60 78.70 77.21 78.92
C ALA A 60 78.40 77.25 77.41
N ASP A 61 79.38 76.92 76.55
CA ASP A 61 79.25 76.87 75.10
C ASP A 61 78.89 75.46 74.58
N GLY A 62 78.68 74.50 75.49
CA GLY A 62 78.33 73.12 75.15
C GLY A 62 79.50 72.28 74.65
N ARG A 63 80.75 72.70 74.93
CA ARG A 63 81.95 71.92 74.64
C ARG A 63 82.29 71.00 75.78
N VAL A 64 82.80 69.82 75.47
CA VAL A 64 83.13 68.82 76.50
C VAL A 64 84.32 69.28 77.31
N THR A 65 84.14 69.44 78.62
CA THR A 65 85.21 69.74 79.57
C THR A 65 85.70 68.49 80.30
N LEU A 66 84.88 67.45 80.33
CA LEU A 66 85.14 66.23 81.08
C LEU A 66 84.42 65.06 80.40
N ALA A 67 85.12 63.94 80.25
CA ALA A 67 84.55 62.67 79.84
C ALA A 67 85.23 61.57 80.64
N ASN A 68 84.48 60.78 81.39
CA ASN A 68 85.05 59.67 82.14
C ASN A 68 85.40 58.48 81.23
N ARG A 69 86.11 57.48 81.78
CA ARG A 69 86.44 56.24 81.06
C ARG A 69 85.23 55.59 80.37
N ARG A 70 84.07 55.52 81.03
CA ARG A 70 82.88 54.90 80.46
C ARG A 70 82.33 55.70 79.27
N ALA A 71 82.42 57.03 79.31
CA ALA A 71 82.10 57.89 78.19
C ALA A 71 82.99 57.60 76.98
N CYS A 72 84.29 57.40 77.20
CA CYS A 72 85.25 57.04 76.16
C CYS A 72 84.95 55.67 75.54
N GLU A 73 84.60 54.67 76.36
CA GLU A 73 84.23 53.32 75.90
C GLU A 73 82.97 53.33 75.04
N ILE A 74 81.93 54.06 75.43
CA ILE A 74 80.67 54.15 74.66
C ILE A 74 80.85 54.96 73.38
N LEU A 75 81.59 56.08 73.43
CA LEU A 75 81.86 56.91 72.25
C LEU A 75 82.87 56.27 71.29
N GLY A 76 83.73 55.39 71.78
CA GLY A 76 84.81 54.78 71.01
C GLY A 76 85.96 55.74 70.69
N CYS A 77 86.14 56.80 71.47
CA CYS A 77 87.20 57.81 71.30
C CYS A 77 88.07 57.91 72.56
N ALA A 78 89.33 58.32 72.41
CA ALA A 78 90.16 58.66 73.57
C ALA A 78 89.71 59.98 74.21
N SER A 79 89.96 60.17 75.51
CA SER A 79 89.49 61.36 76.26
C SER A 79 90.02 62.67 75.65
N GLU A 80 91.27 62.66 75.15
CA GLU A 80 91.92 63.79 74.49
C GLU A 80 91.24 64.19 73.17
N GLU A 81 90.52 63.26 72.53
CA GLU A 81 89.76 63.49 71.30
C GLU A 81 88.34 63.99 71.58
N ILE A 82 87.86 63.78 72.81
CA ILE A 82 86.52 64.18 73.25
C ILE A 82 86.55 65.59 73.86
N VAL A 83 87.51 65.86 74.75
CA VAL A 83 87.61 67.14 75.47
C VAL A 83 87.90 68.30 74.50
N GLY A 84 87.15 69.40 74.65
CA GLY A 84 87.20 70.60 73.81
C GLY A 84 86.27 70.56 72.59
N GLN A 85 85.77 69.37 72.20
CA GLN A 85 84.84 69.23 71.08
C GLN A 85 83.42 69.66 71.46
N SER A 86 82.65 70.09 70.46
CA SER A 86 81.22 70.39 70.63
C SER A 86 80.43 69.10 70.78
N TRP A 87 79.68 68.95 71.88
CA TRP A 87 78.88 67.74 72.13
C TRP A 87 77.86 67.50 71.02
N VAL A 88 77.11 68.54 70.65
CA VAL A 88 76.03 68.43 69.68
C VAL A 88 76.55 68.25 68.25
N GLU A 89 77.64 68.90 67.88
CA GLU A 89 78.16 68.75 66.51
C GLU A 89 78.83 67.40 66.30
N ARG A 90 79.57 66.89 67.31
CA ARG A 90 80.41 65.71 67.16
C ARG A 90 79.74 64.40 67.57
N PHE A 91 79.01 64.38 68.68
CA PHE A 91 78.56 63.14 69.33
C PHE A 91 77.04 62.95 69.27
N VAL A 92 76.32 63.79 68.53
CA VAL A 92 74.86 63.67 68.33
C VAL A 92 74.58 63.54 66.83
N PRO A 93 73.78 62.54 66.40
CA PRO A 93 73.34 62.39 65.01
C PRO A 93 72.64 63.63 64.47
N GLU A 94 72.78 63.90 63.17
CA GLU A 94 72.34 65.17 62.54
C GLU A 94 70.85 65.48 62.75
N ASP A 95 70.00 64.46 62.67
CA ASP A 95 68.55 64.53 62.88
C ASP A 95 68.17 64.86 64.34
N ALA A 96 69.02 64.47 65.30
CA ALA A 96 68.81 64.72 66.73
C ALA A 96 69.44 66.02 67.24
N ARG A 97 70.34 66.67 66.48
CA ARG A 97 71.09 67.87 66.91
C ARG A 97 70.20 69.01 67.40
N ALA A 98 69.14 69.35 66.67
CA ALA A 98 68.23 70.42 67.05
C ALA A 98 67.45 70.12 68.35
N GLY A 99 67.19 68.84 68.62
CA GLY A 99 66.64 68.38 69.90
C GLY A 99 67.64 68.58 71.02
N THR A 100 68.85 68.06 70.87
CA THR A 100 69.89 68.13 71.90
C THR A 100 70.35 69.56 72.18
N GLN A 101 70.46 70.42 71.17
CA GLN A 101 70.73 71.86 71.34
C GLN A 101 69.68 72.54 72.22
N ARG A 102 68.39 72.23 72.01
CA ARG A 102 67.31 72.75 72.86
C ARG A 102 67.43 72.26 74.29
N THR A 103 67.77 70.99 74.49
CA THR A 103 67.99 70.41 75.81
C THR A 103 69.17 71.08 76.53
N VAL A 104 70.33 71.22 75.87
CA VAL A 104 71.52 71.89 76.44
C VAL A 104 71.20 73.34 76.81
N ALA A 105 70.52 74.08 75.93
CA ALA A 105 70.09 75.45 76.22
C ALA A 105 69.06 75.53 77.37
N GLY A 106 68.15 74.55 77.48
CA GLY A 106 67.20 74.44 78.58
C GLY A 106 67.89 74.17 79.92
N ILE A 107 68.92 73.31 79.95
CA ILE A 107 69.74 73.09 81.15
C ILE A 107 70.43 74.39 81.57
N ALA A 108 70.99 75.16 80.63
CA ALA A 108 71.61 76.45 80.92
C ALA A 108 70.64 77.45 81.58
N ARG A 109 69.38 77.49 81.10
CA ARG A 109 68.30 78.33 81.65
C ARG A 109 67.66 77.79 82.95
N GLY A 110 68.00 76.56 83.36
CA GLY A 110 67.40 75.91 84.53
C GLY A 110 65.99 75.37 84.29
N GLU A 111 65.60 75.18 83.03
CA GLU A 111 64.28 74.68 82.61
C GLU A 111 64.19 73.15 82.62
N VAL A 112 65.32 72.45 82.70
CA VAL A 112 65.39 70.98 82.73
C VAL A 112 65.71 70.54 84.16
N PRO A 113 64.75 69.91 84.88
CA PRO A 113 64.99 69.37 86.22
C PRO A 113 65.96 68.20 86.17
N TYR A 114 66.78 68.05 87.22
CA TYR A 114 67.71 66.92 87.35
C TYR A 114 67.01 65.54 87.36
N THR A 115 65.76 65.49 87.85
CA THR A 115 64.97 64.26 88.00
C THR A 115 64.37 63.73 86.70
N GLU A 116 64.47 64.46 85.58
CA GLU A 116 63.87 64.06 84.31
C GLU A 116 64.85 63.21 83.49
N GLU A 117 64.59 61.91 83.41
CA GLU A 117 65.32 61.01 82.51
C GLU A 117 64.90 61.22 81.07
N ARG A 118 65.86 61.30 80.15
CA ARG A 118 65.59 61.51 78.72
C ARG A 118 66.39 60.57 77.85
N LEU A 119 65.74 59.92 76.90
CA LEU A 119 66.44 59.17 75.86
C LEU A 119 67.00 60.15 74.83
N GLY A 120 68.29 60.01 74.52
CA GLY A 120 68.99 60.82 73.53
C GLY A 120 69.99 59.97 72.76
N PRO A 121 69.97 60.00 71.42
CA PRO A 121 70.91 59.24 70.63
C PRO A 121 72.30 59.87 70.69
N VAL A 122 73.31 59.02 70.71
CA VAL A 122 74.73 59.37 70.69
C VAL A 122 75.38 58.70 69.50
N LEU A 123 76.17 59.46 68.77
CA LEU A 123 76.96 59.00 67.65
C LEU A 123 78.37 58.60 68.14
N THR A 124 78.74 57.35 67.93
CA THR A 124 80.08 56.83 68.24
C THR A 124 81.06 57.19 67.11
N ALA A 125 82.38 57.10 67.37
CA ALA A 125 83.42 57.29 66.36
C ALA A 125 83.32 56.30 65.19
N SER A 126 82.73 55.12 65.40
CA SER A 126 82.51 54.11 64.36
C SER A 126 81.34 54.44 63.42
N GLY A 127 80.51 55.43 63.77
CA GLY A 127 79.29 55.78 63.04
C GLY A 127 78.02 55.12 63.59
N ASP A 128 78.13 54.18 64.55
CA ASP A 128 76.97 53.59 65.22
C ASP A 128 76.24 54.61 66.08
N VAL A 129 74.90 54.52 66.12
CA VAL A 129 74.04 55.30 67.00
C VAL A 129 73.67 54.46 68.22
N ARG A 130 74.01 54.95 69.41
CA ARG A 130 73.64 54.36 70.71
C ARG A 130 72.53 55.20 71.33
N THR A 131 71.48 54.56 71.84
CA THR A 131 70.44 55.26 72.59
C THR A 131 70.85 55.34 74.04
N ILE A 132 71.13 56.55 74.51
CA ILE A 132 71.55 56.80 75.89
C ILE A 132 70.40 57.40 76.68
N ARG A 133 70.12 56.84 77.85
CA ARG A 133 69.23 57.41 78.87
C ARG A 133 70.03 58.40 79.71
N TRP A 134 69.71 59.68 79.58
CA TRP A 134 70.40 60.81 80.18
C TRP A 134 69.72 61.35 81.42
N GLN A 135 70.54 61.71 82.42
CA GLN A 135 70.20 62.61 83.51
C GLN A 135 71.19 63.78 83.50
N ASN A 136 70.71 65.01 83.65
CA ASN A 136 71.52 66.21 83.43
C ASN A 136 71.48 67.15 84.63
N ALA A 137 72.63 67.49 85.19
CA ALA A 137 72.80 68.46 86.26
C ALA A 137 73.38 69.77 85.75
N ARG A 138 72.90 70.88 86.32
CA ARG A 138 73.39 72.23 86.05
C ARG A 138 74.56 72.56 87.00
N VAL A 139 75.66 73.08 86.49
CA VAL A 139 76.85 73.48 87.26
C VAL A 139 76.95 75.00 87.29
N GLN A 140 77.10 75.58 88.49
CA GLN A 140 77.14 77.03 88.73
C GLN A 140 78.41 77.47 89.47
N ASP A 141 78.81 78.73 89.31
CA ASP A 141 79.80 79.37 90.18
C ASP A 141 79.17 79.85 91.51
N ASP A 142 79.99 80.37 92.42
CA ASP A 142 79.56 80.81 93.77
C ASP A 142 78.63 82.03 93.74
N GLN A 143 78.60 82.72 92.61
CA GLN A 143 77.69 83.84 92.35
C GLN A 143 76.39 83.37 91.68
N GLY A 144 76.20 82.05 91.54
CA GLY A 144 75.03 81.43 90.95
C GLY A 144 74.98 81.49 89.42
N ARG A 145 76.05 81.91 88.74
CA ARG A 145 76.09 81.97 87.27
C ARG A 145 76.34 80.58 86.71
N PHE A 146 75.70 80.26 85.59
CA PHE A 146 75.90 79.00 84.88
C PHE A 146 77.32 78.95 84.30
N ILE A 147 78.05 77.89 84.62
CA ILE A 147 79.40 77.66 84.09
C ILE A 147 79.49 76.38 83.25
N GLY A 148 78.45 75.53 83.26
CA GLY A 148 78.43 74.29 82.51
C GLY A 148 77.38 73.30 83.01
N SER A 149 77.36 72.10 82.44
CA SER A 149 76.49 70.99 82.88
C SER A 149 77.31 69.72 83.15
N LEU A 150 76.79 68.84 83.99
CA LEU A 150 77.31 67.49 84.20
C LEU A 150 76.19 66.48 83.91
N SER A 151 76.42 65.57 82.97
CA SER A 151 75.42 64.63 82.48
C SER A 151 75.87 63.20 82.75
N SER A 152 74.97 62.38 83.32
CA SER A 152 75.14 60.93 83.44
C SER A 152 74.28 60.19 82.41
N GLY A 153 74.82 59.13 81.82
CA GLY A 153 74.21 58.40 80.70
C GLY A 153 74.32 56.89 80.85
N HIS A 154 73.22 56.17 80.62
CA HIS A 154 73.17 54.70 80.52
C HIS A 154 72.78 54.25 79.11
N ASP A 155 73.52 53.31 78.52
CA ASP A 155 73.20 52.75 77.19
C ASP A 155 72.07 51.73 77.29
N VAL A 156 70.99 51.92 76.52
CA VAL A 156 69.75 51.10 76.54
C VAL A 156 69.40 50.55 75.17
N THR A 157 70.35 50.56 74.24
CA THR A 157 70.11 50.24 72.82
C THR A 157 69.60 48.80 72.63
N GLU A 158 70.24 47.82 73.27
CA GLU A 158 69.91 46.39 73.09
C GLU A 158 68.51 46.02 73.61
N GLU A 159 68.09 46.63 74.71
CA GLU A 159 66.79 46.37 75.36
C GLU A 159 65.60 46.76 74.45
N LEU A 160 65.68 47.93 73.83
CA LEU A 160 64.58 48.46 72.99
C LEU A 160 64.44 47.74 71.66
N THR A 161 65.56 47.34 71.03
CA THR A 161 65.54 46.62 69.75
C THR A 161 64.89 45.24 69.87
N ALA A 162 65.17 44.51 70.95
CA ALA A 162 64.59 43.18 71.18
C ALA A 162 63.06 43.24 71.39
N SER A 163 62.56 44.22 72.13
CA SER A 163 61.12 44.36 72.40
C SER A 163 60.32 44.70 71.14
N HIS A 164 60.86 45.55 70.24
CA HIS A 164 60.21 45.90 68.98
C HIS A 164 60.12 44.71 68.00
N ALA A 165 61.18 43.91 67.89
CA ALA A 165 61.21 42.77 66.99
C ALA A 165 60.18 41.69 67.37
N LEU A 166 59.97 41.45 68.67
CA LEU A 166 59.00 40.46 69.15
C LEU A 166 57.55 40.86 68.77
N ARG A 167 57.15 42.10 69.03
CA ARG A 167 55.81 42.60 68.68
C ARG A 167 55.54 42.51 67.18
N GLN A 168 56.53 42.86 66.36
CA GLN A 168 56.39 42.78 64.90
C GLN A 168 56.19 41.34 64.40
N SER A 169 56.85 40.36 65.03
CA SER A 169 56.66 38.94 64.70
C SER A 169 55.26 38.44 65.08
N GLU A 170 54.75 38.83 66.26
CA GLU A 170 53.42 38.46 66.73
C GLU A 170 52.31 38.99 65.81
N ASP A 171 52.37 40.29 65.46
CA ASP A 171 51.39 40.92 64.56
C ASP A 171 51.42 40.29 63.14
N THR A 172 52.61 39.96 62.63
CA THR A 172 52.77 39.34 61.32
C THR A 172 52.15 37.93 61.30
N MET A 173 52.37 37.14 62.36
CA MET A 173 51.83 35.78 62.44
C MET A 173 50.30 35.80 62.54
N ALA A 174 49.72 36.71 63.33
CA ALA A 174 48.26 36.87 63.45
C ALA A 174 47.60 37.26 62.11
N ALA A 175 48.25 38.14 61.32
CA ALA A 175 47.75 38.55 60.01
C ALA A 175 47.77 37.39 58.98
N ILE A 176 48.84 36.59 58.95
CA ILE A 176 48.94 35.43 58.04
C ILE A 176 47.85 34.41 58.34
N LEU A 177 47.70 34.03 59.62
CA LEU A 177 46.72 33.01 60.02
C LEU A 177 45.27 33.46 59.77
N SER A 178 44.99 34.76 59.88
CA SER A 178 43.63 35.30 59.63
C SER A 178 43.29 35.44 58.14
N ALA A 179 44.28 35.50 57.24
CA ALA A 179 44.07 35.62 55.80
C ALA A 179 43.90 34.28 55.08
N MET A 180 44.18 33.15 55.75
CA MET A 180 44.03 31.82 55.16
C MET A 180 42.55 31.40 55.17
N PRO A 181 42.00 30.92 54.04
CA PRO A 181 40.64 30.39 53.96
C PRO A 181 40.56 28.93 54.48
N ASP A 182 41.44 28.58 55.41
CA ASP A 182 41.58 27.23 55.97
C ASP A 182 41.28 27.29 57.48
N LEU A 183 40.78 26.19 58.05
CA LEU A 183 40.66 26.05 59.50
C LEU A 183 42.00 25.58 60.07
N VAL A 184 42.62 26.39 60.93
CA VAL A 184 43.89 26.08 61.58
C VAL A 184 43.67 25.81 63.06
N LEU A 185 44.02 24.61 63.51
CA LEU A 185 43.89 24.18 64.90
C LEU A 185 45.26 23.92 65.50
N HIS A 186 45.52 24.46 66.68
CA HIS A 186 46.71 24.17 67.46
C HIS A 186 46.33 23.17 68.56
N GLN A 187 47.05 22.06 68.66
CA GLN A 187 46.72 20.95 69.56
C GLN A 187 47.95 20.45 70.32
N ASP A 188 47.76 20.01 71.56
CA ASP A 188 48.82 19.33 72.31
C ASP A 188 48.98 17.85 71.89
N ALA A 189 50.00 17.20 72.43
CA ALA A 189 50.28 15.78 72.22
C ALA A 189 49.13 14.88 72.63
N ASP A 190 48.22 15.29 73.51
CA ASP A 190 47.03 14.55 73.94
C ASP A 190 45.79 14.81 73.06
N GLY A 191 45.94 15.65 72.03
CA GLY A 191 44.90 16.01 71.07
C GLY A 191 43.95 17.09 71.58
N ARG A 192 44.31 17.82 72.65
CA ARG A 192 43.51 18.91 73.20
C ARG A 192 43.64 20.15 72.33
N TYR A 193 42.54 20.81 72.00
CA TYR A 193 42.56 22.05 71.24
C TYR A 193 43.06 23.21 72.09
N LEU A 194 44.25 23.71 71.81
CA LEU A 194 44.87 24.84 72.50
C LEU A 194 44.42 26.17 71.89
N ASN A 195 44.36 26.23 70.56
CA ASN A 195 43.96 27.44 69.85
C ASN A 195 43.30 27.11 68.51
N CYS A 196 42.53 28.06 67.98
CA CYS A 196 41.85 27.95 66.70
C CYS A 196 41.99 29.27 65.94
N PHE A 197 42.52 29.22 64.73
CA PHE A 197 42.56 30.33 63.80
C PHE A 197 41.72 29.98 62.59
N LYS A 198 40.79 30.87 62.24
CA LYS A 198 39.93 30.71 61.08
C LYS A 198 39.53 32.08 60.54
N ALA A 199 39.30 32.16 59.24
CA ALA A 199 38.63 33.30 58.65
C ALA A 199 37.13 33.33 59.06
N PRO A 200 36.45 34.49 59.05
CA PRO A 200 35.06 34.61 59.49
C PRO A 200 34.05 33.74 58.73
N ASP A 201 34.36 33.39 57.48
CA ASP A 201 33.58 32.60 56.53
C ASP A 201 33.86 31.09 56.59
N VAL A 202 34.81 30.66 57.42
CA VAL A 202 35.12 29.24 57.63
C VAL A 202 34.28 28.71 58.80
N ASP A 203 33.37 27.78 58.48
CA ASP A 203 32.54 27.10 59.48
C ASP A 203 33.31 26.02 60.25
N THR A 204 32.99 25.86 61.53
CA THR A 204 33.50 24.82 62.42
C THR A 204 32.37 23.88 62.83
N LEU A 205 32.68 22.62 63.13
CA LEU A 205 31.66 21.62 63.54
C LEU A 205 30.88 22.05 64.80
N LEU A 206 31.55 22.77 65.70
CA LEU A 206 30.99 23.41 66.89
C LEU A 206 31.53 24.83 66.98
N PRO A 207 30.85 25.75 67.69
CA PRO A 207 31.42 27.07 68.03
C PRO A 207 32.78 26.91 68.69
N VAL A 208 33.72 27.83 68.39
CA VAL A 208 35.12 27.71 68.82
C VAL A 208 35.23 27.63 70.35
N GLU A 209 34.40 28.40 71.05
CA GLU A 209 34.31 28.45 72.50
C GLU A 209 33.88 27.11 73.12
N GLU A 210 33.19 26.26 72.36
CA GLU A 210 32.68 24.98 72.84
C GLU A 210 33.69 23.84 72.73
N PHE A 211 34.74 23.96 71.90
CA PHE A 211 35.75 22.92 71.74
C PHE A 211 37.15 23.31 72.19
N LEU A 212 37.46 24.60 72.34
CA LEU A 212 38.73 25.02 72.92
C LEU A 212 38.91 24.43 74.33
N GLY A 213 40.11 23.89 74.57
CA GLY A 213 40.46 23.19 75.79
C GLY A 213 39.88 21.79 75.92
N LYS A 214 39.07 21.26 74.99
CA LYS A 214 38.61 19.85 75.01
C LYS A 214 39.52 18.93 74.20
N ARG A 215 39.49 17.64 74.49
CA ARG A 215 40.22 16.64 73.68
C ARG A 215 39.45 16.36 72.39
N MET A 216 40.17 16.08 71.30
CA MET A 216 39.55 15.82 69.99
C MET A 216 38.50 14.71 70.02
N GLU A 217 38.65 13.71 70.90
CA GLU A 217 37.71 12.60 71.05
C GLU A 217 36.36 13.01 71.62
N GLU A 218 36.29 14.17 72.28
CA GLU A 218 35.07 14.76 72.82
C GLU A 218 34.33 15.63 71.78
N VAL A 219 34.97 15.92 70.64
CA VAL A 219 34.53 16.95 69.67
C VAL A 219 34.32 16.34 68.27
N LEU A 220 35.23 15.50 67.81
CA LEU A 220 35.17 14.87 66.49
C LEU A 220 34.30 13.60 66.53
N PRO A 221 33.60 13.27 65.43
CA PRO A 221 32.93 11.98 65.28
C PRO A 221 33.90 10.80 65.45
N GLU A 222 33.42 9.69 66.04
CA GLU A 222 34.25 8.52 66.38
C GLU A 222 35.10 8.02 65.20
N ALA A 223 34.54 8.05 63.98
CA ALA A 223 35.23 7.65 62.75
C ALA A 223 36.51 8.44 62.45
N LEU A 224 36.63 9.68 62.92
CA LEU A 224 37.79 10.56 62.69
C LEU A 224 38.73 10.64 63.90
N THR A 225 38.31 10.22 65.09
CA THR A 225 39.12 10.31 66.32
C THR A 225 40.40 9.48 66.24
N ARG A 226 40.29 8.17 65.97
CA ARG A 226 41.47 7.27 65.89
C ARG A 226 42.44 7.64 64.77
N PRO A 227 41.99 7.89 63.52
CA PRO A 227 42.90 8.30 62.46
C PRO A 227 43.62 9.61 62.76
N SER A 228 42.93 10.60 63.35
CA SER A 228 43.54 11.88 63.71
C SER A 228 44.54 11.71 64.84
N ARG A 229 44.25 10.87 65.84
CA ARG A 229 45.16 10.52 66.93
C ARG A 229 46.44 9.86 66.43
N ASP A 230 46.31 8.81 65.63
CA ASP A 230 47.44 8.10 65.02
C ASP A 230 48.30 9.05 64.17
N MET A 231 47.67 10.03 63.53
CA MET A 231 48.35 11.04 62.73
C MET A 231 49.15 12.03 63.59
N ILE A 232 48.60 12.51 64.72
CA ILE A 232 49.35 13.33 65.69
C ILE A 232 50.56 12.54 66.22
N ASP A 233 50.34 11.30 66.68
CA ASP A 233 51.40 10.46 67.23
C ASP A 233 52.50 10.16 66.21
N ARG A 234 52.15 10.07 64.91
CA ARG A 234 53.11 9.95 63.82
C ARG A 234 53.88 11.25 63.58
N VAL A 235 53.20 12.38 63.51
CA VAL A 235 53.82 13.68 63.22
C VAL A 235 54.82 14.07 64.32
N LEU A 236 54.44 13.93 65.60
CA LEU A 236 55.33 14.23 66.73
C LEU A 236 56.54 13.29 66.79
N ARG A 237 56.34 11.98 66.56
CA ARG A 237 57.43 11.00 66.57
C ARG A 237 58.41 11.15 65.41
N THR A 238 57.95 11.58 64.24
CA THR A 238 58.78 11.71 63.03
C THR A 238 59.38 13.09 62.87
N GLY A 239 58.76 14.12 63.45
CA GLY A 239 59.08 15.52 63.19
C GLY A 239 58.66 15.99 61.79
N GLU A 240 57.98 15.15 61.00
CA GLU A 240 57.60 15.45 59.63
C GLU A 240 56.09 15.72 59.51
N ALA A 241 55.74 16.65 58.62
CA ALA A 241 54.34 16.95 58.35
C ALA A 241 53.66 15.78 57.63
N ALA A 242 52.40 15.51 57.97
CA ALA A 242 51.59 14.49 57.34
C ALA A 242 50.29 15.07 56.78
N SER A 243 49.71 14.43 55.77
CA SER A 243 48.38 14.77 55.25
C SER A 243 47.45 13.56 55.21
N SER A 244 46.13 13.83 55.20
CA SER A 244 45.06 12.85 55.07
C SER A 244 43.82 13.52 54.48
N GLN A 245 43.03 12.76 53.70
CA GLN A 245 41.75 13.23 53.17
C GLN A 245 40.61 12.40 53.76
N TYR A 246 39.50 13.05 54.09
CA TYR A 246 38.33 12.39 54.64
C TYR A 246 37.03 13.08 54.21
N ASP A 247 35.95 12.32 54.23
CA ASP A 247 34.60 12.82 53.95
C ASP A 247 33.79 12.85 55.26
N LEU A 248 33.01 13.91 55.45
CA LEU A 248 32.09 14.10 56.57
C LEU A 248 30.66 14.18 56.05
N ASP A 249 29.77 13.39 56.64
CA ASP A 249 28.35 13.45 56.38
C ASP A 249 27.72 14.56 57.22
N MET A 250 27.37 15.68 56.57
CA MET A 250 26.75 16.85 57.19
C MET A 250 25.25 16.86 56.88
N ALA A 251 24.45 17.61 57.63
CA ALA A 251 23.00 17.72 57.38
C ALA A 251 22.65 18.20 55.95
N GLU A 252 23.54 18.95 55.31
CA GLU A 252 23.42 19.46 53.94
C GLU A 252 24.05 18.53 52.88
N GLY A 253 24.53 17.35 53.28
CA GLY A 253 25.18 16.35 52.43
C GLY A 253 26.67 16.15 52.73
N VAL A 254 27.30 15.25 51.99
CA VAL A 254 28.72 14.90 52.18
C VAL A 254 29.64 16.04 51.76
N ARG A 255 30.54 16.44 52.68
CA ARG A 255 31.65 17.37 52.44
C ARG A 255 32.99 16.65 52.49
N SER A 256 33.91 17.00 51.61
CA SER A 256 35.26 16.43 51.53
C SER A 256 36.29 17.41 52.07
N TYR A 257 37.16 16.95 52.96
CA TYR A 257 38.21 17.75 53.58
C TYR A 257 39.61 17.20 53.31
N ASP A 258 40.58 18.10 53.18
CA ASP A 258 42.01 17.80 53.17
C ASP A 258 42.65 18.34 54.45
N LEU A 259 43.28 17.46 55.23
CA LEU A 259 43.92 17.76 56.51
C LEU A 259 45.42 17.62 56.37
N ARG A 260 46.16 18.62 56.85
CA ARG A 260 47.61 18.59 56.98
C ARG A 260 48.03 18.94 58.41
N MET A 261 48.87 18.13 59.01
CA MET A 261 49.40 18.33 60.37
C MET A 261 50.92 18.51 60.32
N ALA A 262 51.45 19.44 61.11
CA ALA A 262 52.88 19.68 61.28
C ALA A 262 53.22 19.89 62.76
N PRO A 263 54.43 19.51 63.22
CA PRO A 263 54.82 19.67 64.61
C PRO A 263 55.18 21.13 64.94
N VAL A 264 54.89 21.56 66.17
CA VAL A 264 55.33 22.82 66.76
C VAL A 264 55.96 22.50 68.11
N GLY A 265 57.28 22.71 68.23
CA GLY A 265 58.01 22.26 69.42
C GLY A 265 58.09 20.73 69.53
N GLU A 266 58.20 20.22 70.76
CA GLU A 266 58.36 18.78 71.02
C GLU A 266 57.03 18.04 71.22
N ASP A 267 55.99 18.71 71.74
CA ASP A 267 54.73 18.08 72.19
C ASP A 267 53.46 18.74 71.63
N GLU A 268 53.54 19.56 70.59
CA GLU A 268 52.36 20.24 70.00
C GLU A 268 52.32 20.09 68.47
N VAL A 269 51.13 20.19 67.89
CA VAL A 269 50.90 20.13 66.44
C VAL A 269 49.97 21.22 65.97
N VAL A 270 50.20 21.69 64.75
CA VAL A 270 49.28 22.56 64.02
C VAL A 270 48.65 21.78 62.87
N SER A 271 47.32 21.79 62.84
CA SER A 271 46.47 21.14 61.85
C SER A 271 45.84 22.19 60.95
N VAL A 272 46.01 22.07 59.63
CA VAL A 272 45.37 22.90 58.61
C VAL A 272 44.34 22.04 57.88
N ILE A 273 43.07 22.48 57.87
CA ILE A 273 41.94 21.75 57.29
C ILE A 273 41.30 22.61 56.20
N ARG A 274 41.18 22.05 54.99
CA ARG A 274 40.60 22.72 53.81
C ARG A 274 39.41 21.94 53.26
N ASP A 275 38.31 22.64 52.92
CA ASP A 275 37.18 22.06 52.19
C ASP A 275 37.52 21.96 50.69
N VAL A 276 37.41 20.76 50.11
CA VAL A 276 37.72 20.46 48.70
C VAL A 276 36.50 19.91 47.93
N THR A 277 35.29 20.06 48.50
CA THR A 277 34.05 19.46 47.99
C THR A 277 33.72 19.93 46.57
N GLU A 278 33.73 21.24 46.31
CA GLU A 278 33.37 21.78 44.99
C GLU A 278 34.36 21.37 43.89
N THR A 279 35.64 21.39 44.21
CA THR A 279 36.71 20.96 43.29
C THR A 279 36.54 19.51 42.87
N ARG A 280 36.27 18.59 43.81
CA ARG A 280 36.02 17.17 43.50
C ARG A 280 34.75 16.95 42.66
N ARG A 281 33.68 17.70 42.95
CA ARG A 281 32.42 17.63 42.17
C ARG A 281 32.57 18.16 40.74
N ALA A 282 33.43 19.16 40.51
CA ALA A 282 33.70 19.67 39.17
C ALA A 282 34.48 18.66 38.31
N VAL A 283 35.55 18.07 38.87
CA VAL A 283 36.35 17.03 38.19
C VAL A 283 35.49 15.82 37.83
N SER A 284 34.68 15.32 38.77
CA SER A 284 33.82 14.14 38.52
C SER A 284 32.79 14.38 37.41
N ARG A 285 32.19 15.59 37.35
CA ARG A 285 31.24 15.95 36.27
C ARG A 285 31.90 15.99 34.90
N LEU A 286 33.13 16.47 34.81
CA LEU A 286 33.90 16.49 33.57
C LEU A 286 34.26 15.08 33.11
N GLU A 287 34.72 14.23 34.02
CA GLU A 287 35.02 12.82 33.70
C GLU A 287 33.78 12.06 33.22
N GLU A 288 32.62 12.32 33.81
CA GLU A 288 31.37 11.68 33.39
C GLU A 288 30.92 12.15 32.00
N SER A 289 31.02 13.45 31.70
CA SER A 289 30.65 13.99 30.39
C SER A 289 31.59 13.48 29.28
N GLU A 290 32.90 13.41 29.54
CA GLU A 290 33.88 12.85 28.60
C GLU A 290 33.61 11.37 28.33
N ARG A 291 33.35 10.59 29.39
CA ARG A 291 33.02 9.16 29.27
C ARG A 291 31.74 8.96 28.46
N ARG A 292 30.73 9.82 28.68
CA ARG A 292 29.45 9.78 27.96
C ARG A 292 29.62 10.11 26.48
N PHE A 293 30.40 11.15 26.14
CA PHE A 293 30.70 11.51 24.76
C PHE A 293 31.43 10.38 24.03
N ARG A 294 32.49 9.83 24.64
CA ARG A 294 33.28 8.74 24.06
C ARG A 294 32.41 7.50 23.78
N ALA A 295 31.52 7.15 24.70
CA ALA A 295 30.59 6.03 24.52
C ALA A 295 29.62 6.28 23.35
N LEU A 296 29.01 7.47 23.25
CA LEU A 296 28.09 7.80 22.16
C LEU A 296 28.77 7.82 20.79
N PHE A 297 30.01 8.31 20.72
CA PHE A 297 30.77 8.32 19.48
C PHE A 297 31.17 6.90 19.04
N GLU A 298 31.77 6.11 19.94
CA GLU A 298 32.31 4.78 19.62
C GLU A 298 31.24 3.70 19.41
N GLU A 299 30.18 3.71 20.21
CA GLU A 299 29.11 2.70 20.16
C GLU A 299 27.96 3.12 19.23
N SER A 300 28.10 4.21 18.46
CA SER A 300 27.15 4.59 17.42
C SER A 300 27.08 3.49 16.34
N PRO A 301 25.89 3.05 15.93
CA PRO A 301 25.73 2.05 14.88
C PRO A 301 26.05 2.59 13.48
N ARG A 302 26.18 3.91 13.33
CA ARG A 302 26.50 4.59 12.07
C ARG A 302 27.96 5.00 12.04
N GLY A 303 28.55 5.05 10.85
CA GLY A 303 29.92 5.53 10.68
C GLY A 303 29.99 7.01 11.05
N LEU A 304 30.81 7.36 12.04
CA LEU A 304 31.07 8.74 12.44
C LEU A 304 32.54 9.04 12.23
N MET A 305 32.83 10.22 11.70
CA MET A 305 34.19 10.72 11.57
C MET A 305 34.24 12.22 11.79
N ILE A 306 35.35 12.67 12.38
CA ILE A 306 35.65 14.10 12.59
C ILE A 306 36.91 14.39 11.80
N GLY A 307 36.88 15.41 10.96
CA GLY A 307 38.02 15.88 10.20
C GLY A 307 38.31 17.35 10.41
N ASP A 308 39.47 17.79 9.93
CA ASP A 308 39.81 19.21 9.81
C ASP A 308 39.05 19.87 8.65
N SER A 309 39.27 21.17 8.44
CA SER A 309 38.65 21.99 7.39
C SER A 309 39.04 21.60 5.95
N ASN A 310 40.04 20.74 5.77
CA ASN A 310 40.46 20.19 4.48
C ASN A 310 39.96 18.75 4.29
N GLY A 311 39.25 18.19 5.27
CA GLY A 311 38.73 16.82 5.25
C GLY A 311 39.78 15.75 5.60
N THR A 312 40.87 16.12 6.26
CA THR A 312 41.79 15.16 6.89
C THR A 312 41.11 14.57 8.12
N LEU A 313 41.06 13.25 8.22
CA LEU A 313 40.39 12.54 9.31
C LEU A 313 41.18 12.65 10.62
N LEU A 314 40.62 13.29 11.63
CA LEU A 314 41.20 13.37 12.98
C LEU A 314 40.82 12.14 13.81
N THR A 315 39.56 11.70 13.69
CA THR A 315 39.08 10.49 14.34
C THR A 315 37.91 9.87 13.59
N ALA A 316 37.72 8.57 13.78
CA ALA A 316 36.59 7.80 13.24
C ALA A 316 36.18 6.74 14.25
N ASN A 317 34.88 6.50 14.39
CA ASN A 317 34.37 5.51 15.35
C ASN A 317 34.53 4.07 14.84
N ARG A 318 34.28 3.10 15.73
CA ARG A 318 34.32 1.66 15.41
C ARG A 318 33.45 1.27 14.21
N ALA A 319 32.26 1.86 14.07
CA ALA A 319 31.37 1.57 12.95
C ALA A 319 31.95 2.00 11.61
N MET A 320 32.56 3.19 11.53
CA MET A 320 33.22 3.68 10.32
C MET A 320 34.45 2.85 9.96
N ALA A 321 35.25 2.50 10.97
CA ALA A 321 36.39 1.60 10.82
C ALA A 321 35.97 0.23 10.24
N SER A 322 34.91 -0.36 10.79
CA SER A 322 34.35 -1.63 10.32
C SER A 322 33.75 -1.53 8.91
N LEU A 323 33.06 -0.42 8.60
CA LEU A 323 32.49 -0.17 7.28
C LEU A 323 33.57 -0.19 6.20
N LEU A 324 34.71 0.46 6.45
CA LEU A 324 35.82 0.56 5.49
C LEU A 324 36.84 -0.59 5.57
N GLY A 325 36.75 -1.47 6.56
CA GLY A 325 37.74 -2.53 6.80
C GLY A 325 39.09 -2.01 7.29
N HIS A 326 39.11 -0.83 7.94
CA HIS A 326 40.29 -0.21 8.53
C HIS A 326 40.22 -0.26 10.07
N THR A 327 41.34 -0.01 10.75
CA THR A 327 41.31 0.33 12.17
C THR A 327 41.15 1.85 12.36
N PRO A 328 40.61 2.34 13.48
CA PRO A 328 40.54 3.78 13.75
C PRO A 328 41.91 4.50 13.65
N ALA A 329 42.99 3.80 14.05
CA ALA A 329 44.35 4.31 13.95
C ALA A 329 44.84 4.43 12.50
N GLU A 330 44.42 3.52 11.61
CA GLU A 330 44.73 3.59 10.18
C GLU A 330 43.96 4.69 9.45
N LEU A 331 42.78 5.06 9.95
CA LEU A 331 41.97 6.14 9.38
C LEU A 331 42.46 7.52 9.79
N ARG A 332 43.05 7.65 10.99
CA ARG A 332 43.59 8.91 11.48
C ARG A 332 44.70 9.44 10.57
N GLY A 333 44.58 10.69 10.16
CA GLY A 333 45.53 11.40 9.30
C GLY A 333 45.32 11.16 7.80
N LYS A 334 44.44 10.23 7.39
CA LYS A 334 44.08 10.06 5.98
C LYS A 334 43.22 11.21 5.49
N SER A 335 43.32 11.53 4.21
CA SER A 335 42.37 12.41 3.53
C SER A 335 41.07 11.65 3.27
N PHE A 336 39.93 12.35 3.29
CA PHE A 336 38.67 11.78 2.80
C PHE A 336 38.79 11.22 1.37
N ALA A 337 39.69 11.79 0.55
CA ALA A 337 39.94 11.34 -0.82
C ALA A 337 40.56 9.92 -0.87
N ASP A 338 41.35 9.54 0.14
CA ASP A 338 42.02 8.22 0.20
C ASP A 338 41.04 7.06 0.41
N ILE A 339 39.83 7.35 0.87
CA ILE A 339 38.78 6.39 1.15
C ILE A 339 37.57 6.56 0.24
N THR A 340 37.57 7.55 -0.66
CA THR A 340 36.46 7.84 -1.58
C THR A 340 36.78 7.29 -2.97
N PHE A 341 35.78 6.79 -3.68
CA PHE A 341 35.95 6.32 -5.06
C PHE A 341 36.36 7.49 -5.98
N ALA A 342 37.26 7.25 -6.93
CA ALA A 342 37.93 8.29 -7.70
C ALA A 342 36.98 9.31 -8.36
N ASP A 343 35.90 8.82 -8.98
CA ASP A 343 34.90 9.66 -9.67
C ASP A 343 34.11 10.56 -8.70
N ASP A 344 34.04 10.21 -7.41
CA ASP A 344 33.21 10.91 -6.41
C ASP A 344 34.05 11.92 -5.58
N ILE A 345 35.37 12.01 -5.81
CA ILE A 345 36.29 12.88 -5.07
C ILE A 345 36.01 14.36 -5.35
N GLU A 346 35.88 14.73 -6.62
CA GLU A 346 35.70 16.14 -7.04
C GLU A 346 34.39 16.71 -6.46
N GLU A 347 33.27 16.00 -6.61
CA GLU A 347 31.99 16.40 -6.04
C GLU A 347 32.04 16.49 -4.50
N THR A 348 32.72 15.56 -3.84
CA THR A 348 32.89 15.59 -2.38
C THR A 348 33.70 16.81 -1.94
N GLN A 349 34.77 17.14 -2.68
CA GLN A 349 35.63 18.28 -2.39
C GLN A 349 34.87 19.61 -2.55
N ASP A 350 34.07 19.74 -3.60
CA ASP A 350 33.20 20.88 -3.82
C ASP A 350 32.15 21.02 -2.72
N ALA A 351 31.57 19.90 -2.27
CA ALA A 351 30.64 19.89 -1.15
C ALA A 351 31.30 20.40 0.15
N ILE A 352 32.53 19.99 0.45
CA ILE A 352 33.29 20.47 1.62
C ILE A 352 33.63 21.95 1.48
N ALA A 353 34.13 22.38 0.31
CA ALA A 353 34.45 23.79 0.05
C ALA A 353 33.22 24.70 0.16
N GLY A 354 32.05 24.23 -0.28
CA GLY A 354 30.78 24.94 -0.18
C GLY A 354 30.31 25.14 1.26
N LEU A 355 30.62 24.24 2.19
CA LEU A 355 30.29 24.38 3.62
C LEU A 355 31.05 25.54 4.28
N ARG A 356 32.27 25.82 3.83
CA ARG A 356 33.12 26.91 4.34
C ARG A 356 32.64 28.30 3.89
N ASN A 357 32.07 28.35 2.69
CA ASN A 357 31.76 29.60 1.98
C ASN A 357 30.27 29.96 1.96
N SER A 358 29.37 29.14 2.52
CA SER A 358 27.92 29.35 2.46
C SER A 358 27.28 29.61 3.83
N ALA A 359 26.08 30.20 3.83
CA ALA A 359 25.24 30.29 5.04
C ALA A 359 24.75 28.92 5.54
N THR A 360 24.91 27.85 4.74
CA THR A 360 24.48 26.49 5.06
C THR A 360 25.64 25.70 5.67
N ARG A 361 25.50 25.32 6.95
CA ARG A 361 26.53 24.59 7.72
C ARG A 361 26.47 23.07 7.57
N SER A 362 25.60 22.53 6.73
CA SER A 362 25.51 21.09 6.49
C SER A 362 25.15 20.72 5.05
N LYS A 363 25.62 19.56 4.61
CA LYS A 363 25.38 19.03 3.26
C LYS A 363 25.20 17.53 3.33
N ARG A 364 24.30 17.01 2.49
CA ARG A 364 24.12 15.58 2.27
C ARG A 364 24.51 15.23 0.85
N LEU A 365 25.23 14.12 0.69
CA LEU A 365 25.62 13.55 -0.61
C LEU A 365 25.65 12.04 -0.52
N GLU A 366 25.37 11.38 -1.64
CA GLU A 366 25.60 9.94 -1.80
C GLU A 366 26.91 9.75 -2.54
N LYS A 367 27.77 8.88 -2.02
CA LYS A 367 29.06 8.58 -2.67
C LYS A 367 29.50 7.16 -2.38
N ARG A 368 30.46 6.70 -3.16
CA ARG A 368 31.11 5.41 -3.00
C ARG A 368 32.37 5.56 -2.17
N TYR A 369 32.48 4.74 -1.13
CA TYR A 369 33.72 4.53 -0.39
C TYR A 369 34.46 3.31 -0.93
N VAL A 370 35.79 3.35 -0.84
CA VAL A 370 36.68 2.23 -1.16
C VAL A 370 37.17 1.62 0.14
N ARG A 371 36.90 0.33 0.33
CA ARG A 371 37.38 -0.46 1.47
C ARG A 371 38.85 -0.80 1.33
N LYS A 372 39.49 -1.21 2.43
CA LYS A 372 40.88 -1.67 2.46
C LYS A 372 41.16 -2.86 1.50
N ASP A 373 40.17 -3.72 1.29
CA ASP A 373 40.23 -4.88 0.39
C ASP A 373 39.92 -4.52 -1.09
N GLY A 374 39.63 -3.26 -1.38
CA GLY A 374 39.26 -2.76 -2.70
C GLY A 374 37.77 -2.86 -3.02
N ALA A 375 36.94 -3.42 -2.14
CA ALA A 375 35.50 -3.45 -2.34
C ALA A 375 34.88 -2.05 -2.23
N ILE A 376 33.80 -1.82 -2.98
CA ILE A 376 33.09 -0.54 -3.00
C ILE A 376 31.86 -0.62 -2.10
N VAL A 377 31.69 0.38 -1.24
CA VAL A 377 30.50 0.56 -0.39
C VAL A 377 29.78 1.83 -0.81
N LEU A 378 28.49 1.73 -1.08
CA LEU A 378 27.68 2.91 -1.39
C LEU A 378 27.12 3.48 -0.09
N ALA A 379 27.39 4.75 0.16
CA ALA A 379 27.01 5.39 1.41
C ALA A 379 26.34 6.75 1.20
N ASN A 380 25.38 7.04 2.08
CA ASN A 380 24.82 8.37 2.24
C ASN A 380 25.57 9.09 3.36
N VAL A 381 26.12 10.27 3.04
CA VAL A 381 27.02 11.02 3.90
C VAL A 381 26.39 12.36 4.22
N HIS A 382 26.26 12.65 5.51
CA HIS A 382 25.84 13.95 6.01
C HIS A 382 27.02 14.62 6.72
N VAL A 383 27.55 15.68 6.12
CA VAL A 383 28.67 16.45 6.66
C VAL A 383 28.14 17.76 7.25
N VAL A 384 28.58 18.06 8.47
CA VAL A 384 28.27 19.28 9.20
C VAL A 384 29.58 20.00 9.53
N SER A 385 29.65 21.29 9.26
CA SER A 385 30.75 22.14 9.73
C SER A 385 30.45 22.69 11.12
N LEU A 386 31.39 22.52 12.03
CA LEU A 386 31.34 22.97 13.42
C LEU A 386 32.55 23.88 13.69
N TRP A 387 32.33 24.89 14.52
CA TRP A 387 33.40 25.77 15.00
C TRP A 387 33.88 25.29 16.37
N ASP A 388 35.17 25.09 16.51
CA ASP A 388 35.81 24.76 17.78
C ASP A 388 36.26 26.07 18.45
N GLU A 389 35.63 26.40 19.59
CA GLU A 389 35.90 27.65 20.32
C GLU A 389 37.25 27.63 21.05
N GLU A 390 37.79 26.45 21.34
CA GLU A 390 39.01 26.30 22.16
C GLU A 390 40.28 26.53 21.33
N ASP A 391 40.30 26.05 20.09
CA ASP A 391 41.44 26.20 19.17
C ASP A 391 41.17 27.17 18.00
N GLY A 392 39.94 27.69 17.88
CA GLY A 392 39.56 28.64 16.84
C GLY A 392 39.57 28.05 15.43
N SER A 393 39.39 26.72 15.29
CA SER A 393 39.42 26.02 14.02
C SER A 393 38.06 25.45 13.60
N GLU A 394 37.90 25.27 12.28
CA GLU A 394 36.71 24.63 11.71
C GLU A 394 36.91 23.10 11.64
N ARG A 395 35.91 22.37 12.13
CA ARG A 395 35.87 20.89 12.17
C ARG A 395 34.72 20.39 11.31
N LEU A 396 34.96 19.30 10.58
CA LEU A 396 33.93 18.63 9.79
C LEU A 396 33.48 17.37 10.52
N PHE A 397 32.22 17.33 10.93
CA PHE A 397 31.59 16.14 11.49
C PHE A 397 30.80 15.44 10.40
N ALA A 398 31.16 14.20 10.07
CA ALA A 398 30.46 13.43 9.06
C ALA A 398 29.80 12.18 9.66
N LEU A 399 28.52 12.01 9.33
CA LEU A 399 27.74 10.81 9.60
C LEU A 399 27.54 10.04 8.29
N VAL A 400 27.81 8.74 8.33
CA VAL A 400 27.88 7.85 7.17
C VAL A 400 26.93 6.67 7.38
N ASP A 401 25.94 6.56 6.50
CA ASP A 401 25.01 5.44 6.42
C ASP A 401 25.36 4.55 5.24
N ASP A 402 25.57 3.25 5.47
CA ASP A 402 25.66 2.27 4.40
C ASP A 402 24.27 2.09 3.77
N ILE A 403 24.17 2.33 2.46
CA ILE A 403 22.93 2.17 1.70
C ILE A 403 23.06 1.07 0.64
N THR A 404 24.12 0.26 0.69
CA THR A 404 24.40 -0.78 -0.31
C THR A 404 23.26 -1.79 -0.42
N GLU A 405 22.86 -2.41 0.70
CA GLU A 405 21.76 -3.40 0.75
C GLU A 405 20.41 -2.77 0.36
N ARG A 406 20.15 -1.55 0.85
CA ARG A 406 18.92 -0.81 0.55
C ARG A 406 18.81 -0.53 -0.94
N ARG A 407 19.87 -0.02 -1.58
CA ARG A 407 19.90 0.29 -3.01
C ARG A 407 19.81 -0.96 -3.88
N GLN A 408 20.43 -2.06 -3.46
CA GLN A 408 20.26 -3.36 -4.12
C GLN A 408 18.80 -3.84 -4.06
N THR A 409 18.15 -3.72 -2.91
CA THR A 409 16.74 -4.09 -2.73
C THR A 409 15.80 -3.19 -3.54
N GLU A 410 16.00 -1.87 -3.48
CA GLU A 410 15.22 -0.90 -4.27
C GLU A 410 15.37 -1.14 -5.77
N SER A 411 16.59 -1.43 -6.25
CA SER A 411 16.83 -1.73 -7.66
C SER A 411 16.18 -3.04 -8.09
N LEU A 412 16.24 -4.10 -7.27
CA LEU A 412 15.58 -5.38 -7.56
C LEU A 412 14.06 -5.21 -7.61
N LEU A 413 13.47 -4.51 -6.64
CA LEU A 413 12.05 -4.19 -6.62
C LEU A 413 11.65 -3.36 -7.84
N ALA A 414 12.43 -2.34 -8.22
CA ALA A 414 12.16 -1.52 -9.40
C ALA A 414 12.14 -2.34 -10.69
N THR A 415 13.11 -3.24 -10.88
CA THR A 415 13.14 -4.17 -12.03
C THR A 415 11.90 -5.06 -12.06
N ARG A 416 11.55 -5.66 -10.91
CA ARG A 416 10.35 -6.51 -10.79
C ARG A 416 9.06 -5.75 -11.07
N THR A 417 8.93 -4.53 -10.56
CA THR A 417 7.76 -3.67 -10.82
C THR A 417 7.67 -3.28 -12.29
N ARG A 418 8.80 -2.94 -12.94
CA ARG A 418 8.84 -2.63 -14.38
C ARG A 418 8.37 -3.82 -15.21
N GLN A 419 8.89 -5.02 -14.91
CA GLN A 419 8.47 -6.28 -15.55
C GLN A 419 6.97 -6.56 -15.34
N GLN A 420 6.48 -6.53 -14.10
CA GLN A 420 5.06 -6.78 -13.83
C GLN A 420 4.13 -5.78 -14.56
N SER A 421 4.52 -4.51 -14.62
CA SER A 421 3.75 -3.46 -15.28
C SER A 421 3.70 -3.68 -16.80
N ALA A 422 4.84 -4.01 -17.42
CA ALA A 422 4.92 -4.29 -18.85
C ALA A 422 4.08 -5.52 -19.26
N LEU A 423 4.14 -6.60 -18.47
CA LEU A 423 3.34 -7.80 -18.73
C LEU A 423 1.83 -7.52 -18.53
N ALA A 424 1.45 -6.77 -17.50
CA ALA A 424 0.05 -6.42 -17.26
C ALA A 424 -0.52 -5.54 -18.38
N GLN A 425 0.24 -4.53 -18.81
CA GLN A 425 -0.12 -3.68 -19.94
C GLN A 425 -0.29 -4.52 -21.22
N PHE A 426 0.70 -5.36 -21.53
CA PHE A 426 0.63 -6.24 -22.69
C PHE A 426 -0.57 -7.18 -22.66
N SER A 427 -0.86 -7.76 -21.49
CA SER A 427 -2.01 -8.64 -21.29
C SER A 427 -3.33 -7.92 -21.57
N GLN A 428 -3.46 -6.65 -21.16
CA GLN A 428 -4.65 -5.84 -21.46
C GLN A 428 -4.76 -5.51 -22.95
N GLU A 429 -3.67 -5.10 -23.60
CA GLU A 429 -3.62 -4.89 -25.05
C GLU A 429 -4.01 -6.19 -25.80
N ALA A 430 -3.57 -7.34 -25.28
CA ALA A 430 -3.88 -8.65 -25.82
C ALA A 430 -5.33 -9.08 -25.65
N LEU A 431 -6.11 -8.52 -24.74
CA LEU A 431 -7.55 -8.83 -24.67
C LEU A 431 -8.36 -8.10 -25.74
N GLY A 432 -7.89 -6.92 -26.18
CA GLY A 432 -8.58 -6.09 -27.18
C GLY A 432 -8.14 -6.31 -28.63
N SER A 433 -6.94 -6.84 -28.88
CA SER A 433 -6.41 -7.02 -30.23
C SER A 433 -6.98 -8.25 -30.95
N ARG A 434 -7.28 -8.09 -32.25
CA ARG A 434 -7.61 -9.20 -33.17
C ARG A 434 -6.47 -9.58 -34.12
N ASP A 435 -5.39 -8.79 -34.12
CA ASP A 435 -4.23 -9.00 -34.99
C ASP A 435 -3.11 -9.67 -34.20
N ALA A 436 -3.04 -10.99 -34.29
CA ALA A 436 -2.03 -11.80 -33.59
C ALA A 436 -0.59 -11.46 -34.05
N PRO A 437 -0.29 -11.29 -35.35
CA PRO A 437 1.03 -10.80 -35.80
C PRO A 437 1.43 -9.45 -35.20
N ALA A 438 0.54 -8.45 -35.20
CA ALA A 438 0.83 -7.15 -34.61
C ALA A 438 1.09 -7.26 -33.09
N LEU A 439 0.32 -8.12 -32.41
CA LEU A 439 0.51 -8.41 -30.99
C LEU A 439 1.88 -9.04 -30.70
N MET A 440 2.32 -10.00 -31.51
CA MET A 440 3.63 -10.64 -31.37
C MET A 440 4.77 -9.64 -31.57
N GLN A 441 4.62 -8.71 -32.51
CA GLN A 441 5.59 -7.63 -32.71
C GLN A 441 5.64 -6.73 -31.49
N ARG A 442 4.49 -6.34 -30.97
CA ARG A 442 4.38 -5.53 -29.76
C ARG A 442 5.01 -6.22 -28.54
N ALA A 443 4.82 -7.53 -28.41
CA ALA A 443 5.46 -8.34 -27.37
C ALA A 443 6.98 -8.24 -27.44
N CYS A 444 7.56 -8.39 -28.65
CA CYS A 444 9.00 -8.31 -28.85
C CYS A 444 9.56 -6.94 -28.47
N GLU A 445 8.85 -5.85 -28.78
CA GLU A 445 9.24 -4.49 -28.40
C GLU A 445 9.27 -4.29 -26.89
N LEU A 446 8.18 -4.68 -26.20
CA LEU A 446 8.09 -4.53 -24.74
C LEU A 446 9.11 -5.39 -24.01
N LEU A 447 9.36 -6.62 -24.50
CA LEU A 447 10.39 -7.50 -23.95
C LEU A 447 11.79 -6.91 -24.13
N ALA A 448 12.10 -6.41 -25.34
CA ALA A 448 13.40 -5.80 -25.63
C ALA A 448 13.68 -4.58 -24.74
N ASP A 449 12.69 -3.67 -24.62
CA ASP A 449 12.83 -2.47 -23.79
C ASP A 449 12.91 -2.78 -22.29
N THR A 450 12.03 -3.67 -21.80
CA THR A 450 11.93 -3.94 -20.36
C THR A 450 13.13 -4.73 -19.84
N LEU A 451 13.64 -5.68 -20.64
CA LEU A 451 14.80 -6.47 -20.28
C LEU A 451 16.13 -5.78 -20.63
N ASP A 452 16.13 -4.65 -21.33
CA ASP A 452 17.33 -4.01 -21.91
C ASP A 452 18.16 -5.01 -22.74
N VAL A 453 17.50 -5.67 -23.70
CA VAL A 453 18.14 -6.60 -24.64
C VAL A 453 17.95 -6.12 -26.07
N GLU A 454 18.97 -6.32 -26.90
CA GLU A 454 18.95 -5.80 -28.27
C GLU A 454 18.01 -6.60 -29.19
N TYR A 455 17.73 -7.86 -28.85
CA TYR A 455 16.94 -8.73 -29.72
C TYR A 455 15.84 -9.46 -28.96
N ALA A 456 14.65 -9.46 -29.55
CA ALA A 456 13.55 -10.33 -29.16
C ALA A 456 12.89 -10.90 -30.42
N LYS A 457 12.33 -12.10 -30.34
CA LYS A 457 11.65 -12.75 -31.48
C LYS A 457 10.56 -13.71 -31.07
N VAL A 458 9.56 -13.82 -31.95
CA VAL A 458 8.59 -14.91 -31.98
C VAL A 458 8.82 -15.74 -33.24
N LEU A 459 8.95 -17.04 -33.04
CA LEU A 459 9.13 -18.03 -34.09
C LEU A 459 7.89 -18.94 -34.14
N GLU A 460 7.26 -19.07 -35.29
CA GLU A 460 6.13 -19.99 -35.51
C GLU A 460 6.61 -21.34 -36.03
N LEU A 461 6.11 -22.44 -35.46
CA LEU A 461 6.37 -23.78 -35.95
C LEU A 461 5.56 -24.04 -37.23
N LEU A 462 6.26 -24.37 -38.32
CA LEU A 462 5.61 -24.66 -39.60
C LEU A 462 4.89 -26.04 -39.57
N PRO A 463 3.84 -26.25 -40.38
CA PRO A 463 3.01 -27.47 -40.35
C PRO A 463 3.76 -28.79 -40.54
N GLU A 464 4.90 -28.76 -41.25
CA GLU A 464 5.75 -29.95 -41.47
C GLU A 464 6.61 -30.32 -40.24
N GLY A 465 6.59 -29.50 -39.18
CA GLY A 465 7.32 -29.72 -37.93
C GLY A 465 8.86 -29.60 -38.04
N ARG A 466 9.38 -29.23 -39.21
CA ARG A 466 10.83 -29.20 -39.50
C ARG A 466 11.47 -27.82 -39.41
N GLY A 467 10.68 -26.75 -39.44
CA GLY A 467 11.18 -25.38 -39.50
C GLY A 467 10.39 -24.42 -38.64
N LEU A 468 11.07 -23.36 -38.20
CA LEU A 468 10.55 -22.29 -37.37
C LEU A 468 10.69 -20.95 -38.11
N LEU A 469 9.58 -20.33 -38.47
CA LEU A 469 9.54 -19.07 -39.20
C LEU A 469 9.57 -17.88 -38.24
N LEU A 470 10.46 -16.92 -38.48
CA LEU A 470 10.48 -15.65 -37.74
C LEU A 470 9.22 -14.83 -38.06
N LYS A 471 8.23 -14.84 -37.17
CA LYS A 471 6.95 -14.12 -37.37
C LYS A 471 6.99 -12.68 -36.89
N ALA A 472 7.71 -12.44 -35.81
CA ALA A 472 7.88 -11.11 -35.24
C ALA A 472 9.25 -10.98 -34.58
N GLY A 473 9.78 -9.76 -34.49
CA GLY A 473 11.04 -9.55 -33.78
C GLY A 473 11.56 -8.12 -33.82
N VAL A 474 12.48 -7.84 -32.91
CA VAL A 474 13.16 -6.56 -32.74
C VAL A 474 14.67 -6.77 -32.80
N GLY A 475 15.39 -5.80 -33.38
CA GLY A 475 16.85 -5.78 -33.50
C GLY A 475 17.42 -6.57 -34.68
N TRP A 476 16.66 -7.48 -35.28
CA TRP A 476 17.11 -8.27 -36.44
C TRP A 476 17.26 -7.40 -37.70
N GLN A 477 18.16 -7.79 -38.60
CA GLN A 477 18.33 -7.15 -39.90
C GLN A 477 16.99 -7.08 -40.66
N GLY A 478 16.77 -5.94 -41.33
CA GLY A 478 15.52 -5.68 -42.06
C GLY A 478 15.23 -6.72 -43.13
N GLY A 479 13.95 -7.12 -43.25
CA GLY A 479 13.48 -8.09 -44.25
C GLY A 479 13.58 -9.57 -43.82
N LEU A 480 14.11 -9.87 -42.62
CA LEU A 480 14.13 -11.23 -42.07
C LEU A 480 12.78 -11.66 -41.48
N VAL A 481 12.03 -10.74 -40.88
CA VAL A 481 10.69 -11.04 -40.34
C VAL A 481 9.75 -11.45 -41.49
N GLY A 482 9.09 -12.59 -41.33
CA GLY A 482 8.23 -13.25 -42.32
C GLY A 482 8.97 -14.09 -43.37
N LYS A 483 10.30 -14.13 -43.38
CA LYS A 483 11.10 -14.86 -44.40
C LYS A 483 12.14 -15.81 -43.81
N ALA A 484 12.81 -15.42 -42.72
CA ALA A 484 13.86 -16.23 -42.10
C ALA A 484 13.26 -17.46 -41.42
N SER A 485 13.83 -18.64 -41.72
CA SER A 485 13.44 -19.91 -41.11
C SER A 485 14.66 -20.57 -40.46
N ILE A 486 14.47 -21.19 -39.31
CA ILE A 486 15.51 -21.96 -38.60
C ILE A 486 15.04 -23.40 -38.35
N ASN A 487 15.98 -24.32 -38.14
CA ASN A 487 15.66 -25.73 -37.89
C ASN A 487 14.91 -25.91 -36.56
N ALA A 488 13.85 -26.72 -36.56
CA ALA A 488 13.09 -27.10 -35.37
C ALA A 488 13.71 -28.30 -34.59
N GLY A 489 14.84 -28.84 -35.06
CA GLY A 489 15.58 -29.94 -34.43
C GLY A 489 16.45 -29.53 -33.23
N ARG A 490 17.15 -30.52 -32.64
CA ARG A 490 18.07 -30.33 -31.50
C ARG A 490 19.31 -29.50 -31.82
N ASP A 491 19.53 -29.17 -33.08
CA ASP A 491 20.67 -28.42 -33.59
C ASP A 491 20.48 -26.90 -33.49
N SER A 492 19.32 -26.40 -33.05
CA SER A 492 19.07 -24.98 -32.77
C SER A 492 18.55 -24.76 -31.35
N GLN A 493 18.84 -23.59 -30.76
CA GLN A 493 18.30 -23.21 -29.45
C GLN A 493 16.77 -23.30 -29.40
N ALA A 494 16.10 -22.81 -30.47
CA ALA A 494 14.65 -22.78 -30.51
C ALA A 494 14.06 -24.19 -30.65
N GLY A 495 14.64 -25.04 -31.50
CA GLY A 495 14.22 -26.44 -31.61
C GLY A 495 14.49 -27.24 -30.34
N TYR A 496 15.62 -27.01 -29.68
CA TYR A 496 15.90 -27.59 -28.36
C TYR A 496 14.87 -27.16 -27.32
N THR A 497 14.46 -25.89 -27.32
CA THR A 497 13.41 -25.37 -26.43
C THR A 497 12.10 -26.12 -26.62
N LEU A 498 11.63 -26.29 -27.87
CA LEU A 498 10.41 -27.05 -28.19
C LEU A 498 10.47 -28.50 -27.68
N LEU A 499 11.61 -29.15 -27.86
CA LEU A 499 11.80 -30.56 -27.47
C LEU A 499 11.93 -30.74 -25.95
N SER A 500 12.46 -29.73 -25.25
CA SER A 500 12.62 -29.77 -23.79
C SER A 500 11.34 -29.45 -23.03
N GLY A 501 10.40 -28.72 -23.65
CA GLY A 501 9.13 -28.28 -23.02
C GLY A 501 9.29 -27.21 -21.93
N GLY A 502 10.52 -26.76 -21.64
CA GLY A 502 10.83 -25.78 -20.59
C GLY A 502 11.66 -24.61 -21.09
N PRO A 503 11.86 -23.57 -20.24
CA PRO A 503 12.73 -22.45 -20.58
C PRO A 503 14.18 -22.89 -20.73
N VAL A 504 14.86 -22.34 -21.73
CA VAL A 504 16.27 -22.58 -22.03
C VAL A 504 17.02 -21.28 -21.88
N VAL A 505 17.95 -21.21 -20.91
CA VAL A 505 18.84 -20.06 -20.70
C VAL A 505 20.25 -20.42 -21.17
N VAL A 506 20.87 -19.49 -21.88
CA VAL A 506 22.22 -19.61 -22.46
C VAL A 506 23.05 -18.42 -22.00
N PRO A 507 23.91 -18.59 -20.98
CA PRO A 507 24.84 -17.56 -20.53
C PRO A 507 25.88 -17.19 -21.58
N ASN A 508 26.32 -18.15 -22.38
CA ASN A 508 27.27 -17.94 -23.46
C ASN A 508 27.02 -18.92 -24.62
N LEU A 509 26.54 -18.41 -25.76
CA LEU A 509 26.21 -19.18 -26.94
C LEU A 509 27.46 -19.77 -27.62
N TRP A 510 28.62 -19.10 -27.49
CA TRP A 510 29.87 -19.55 -28.10
C TRP A 510 30.51 -20.74 -27.35
N GLU A 511 30.10 -20.96 -26.11
CA GLU A 511 30.52 -22.08 -25.25
C GLU A 511 29.43 -23.17 -25.11
N GLU A 512 28.28 -22.97 -25.75
CA GLU A 512 27.12 -23.84 -25.60
C GLU A 512 27.30 -25.17 -26.38
N GLY A 513 27.13 -26.30 -25.69
CA GLY A 513 27.30 -27.63 -26.25
C GLY A 513 25.99 -28.40 -26.51
N ARG A 514 24.85 -27.91 -26.02
CA ARG A 514 23.54 -28.59 -26.17
C ARG A 514 22.99 -28.52 -27.59
N PHE A 515 23.35 -27.49 -28.35
CA PHE A 515 22.89 -27.22 -29.72
C PHE A 515 23.85 -26.24 -30.42
N CYS A 516 23.70 -26.07 -31.73
CA CYS A 516 24.42 -25.03 -32.47
C CYS A 516 23.58 -23.74 -32.58
N GLY A 517 24.22 -22.59 -32.56
CA GLY A 517 23.54 -21.34 -32.91
C GLY A 517 23.17 -21.35 -34.40
N PRO A 518 21.91 -21.07 -34.79
CA PRO A 518 21.59 -20.86 -36.20
C PRO A 518 22.31 -19.58 -36.72
N PRO A 519 22.58 -19.46 -38.03
CA PRO A 519 23.19 -18.25 -38.61
C PRO A 519 22.53 -16.95 -38.15
N LEU A 520 21.20 -16.98 -37.98
CA LEU A 520 20.43 -15.87 -37.42
C LEU A 520 21.00 -15.31 -36.10
N LEU A 521 21.50 -16.14 -35.18
CA LEU A 521 22.09 -15.68 -33.91
C LEU A 521 23.57 -15.25 -34.09
N PHE A 522 24.36 -16.02 -34.83
CA PHE A 522 25.79 -15.75 -35.02
C PHE A 522 26.05 -14.51 -35.88
N ASP A 523 25.29 -14.32 -36.96
CA ASP A 523 25.40 -13.15 -37.85
C ASP A 523 25.04 -11.84 -37.14
N HIS A 524 24.32 -11.92 -36.00
CA HIS A 524 23.96 -10.80 -35.15
C HIS A 524 24.83 -10.71 -33.87
N LEU A 525 25.89 -11.53 -33.77
CA LEU A 525 26.83 -11.56 -32.65
C LEU A 525 26.15 -11.77 -31.29
N VAL A 526 25.10 -12.59 -31.25
CA VAL A 526 24.41 -12.93 -30.01
C VAL A 526 25.35 -13.73 -29.11
N THR A 527 25.48 -13.29 -27.86
CA THR A 527 26.33 -13.93 -26.84
C THR A 527 25.48 -14.64 -25.79
N SER A 528 24.41 -14.02 -25.30
CA SER A 528 23.54 -14.63 -24.29
C SER A 528 22.09 -14.55 -24.72
N GLY A 529 21.26 -15.45 -24.21
CA GLY A 529 19.82 -15.35 -24.42
C GLY A 529 19.01 -16.40 -23.69
N MET A 530 17.70 -16.24 -23.77
CA MET A 530 16.73 -17.16 -23.21
C MET A 530 15.59 -17.39 -24.20
N SER A 531 15.02 -18.59 -24.16
CA SER A 531 13.90 -18.97 -25.01
C SER A 531 12.91 -19.84 -24.26
N ILE A 532 11.63 -19.68 -24.60
CA ILE A 532 10.52 -20.45 -24.03
C ILE A 532 9.51 -20.83 -25.12
N GLN A 533 8.86 -21.98 -24.92
CA GLN A 533 7.83 -22.47 -25.81
C GLN A 533 6.54 -21.64 -25.67
N ILE A 534 5.91 -21.33 -26.80
CA ILE A 534 4.55 -20.79 -26.88
C ILE A 534 3.62 -21.99 -27.11
N GLN A 535 2.71 -22.22 -26.17
CA GLN A 535 1.81 -23.38 -26.22
C GLN A 535 0.78 -23.28 -27.35
N GLY A 536 0.29 -24.45 -27.79
CA GLY A 536 -0.80 -24.59 -28.77
C GLY A 536 -2.18 -24.37 -28.14
N ALA A 537 -3.25 -24.70 -28.88
CA ALA A 537 -4.62 -24.48 -28.41
C ALA A 537 -5.08 -25.45 -27.33
N GLU A 538 -4.61 -26.69 -27.41
CA GLU A 538 -4.90 -27.76 -26.46
C GLU A 538 -3.62 -28.43 -26.00
N GLU A 539 -3.68 -29.15 -24.88
CA GLU A 539 -2.54 -29.90 -24.30
C GLU A 539 -2.03 -31.01 -25.25
N SER A 540 -2.90 -31.51 -26.14
CA SER A 540 -2.58 -32.47 -27.20
C SER A 540 -2.07 -31.83 -28.49
N ASP A 541 -2.14 -30.50 -28.60
CA ASP A 541 -1.85 -29.77 -29.82
C ASP A 541 -0.35 -29.50 -29.95
N ALA A 542 0.16 -29.41 -31.19
CA ALA A 542 1.55 -29.04 -31.39
C ALA A 542 1.79 -27.61 -30.86
N PRO A 543 2.95 -27.34 -30.23
CA PRO A 543 3.26 -26.01 -29.75
C PRO A 543 3.22 -25.00 -30.90
N TYR A 544 2.66 -23.81 -30.65
CA TYR A 544 2.62 -22.77 -31.67
C TYR A 544 4.01 -22.36 -32.13
N GLY A 545 4.97 -22.28 -31.20
CA GLY A 545 6.26 -21.70 -31.51
C GLY A 545 7.19 -21.47 -30.32
N VAL A 546 8.14 -20.55 -30.51
CA VAL A 546 9.14 -20.18 -29.50
C VAL A 546 9.25 -18.66 -29.40
N LEU A 547 9.23 -18.15 -28.17
CA LEU A 547 9.56 -16.77 -27.84
C LEU A 547 11.00 -16.72 -27.32
N GLY A 548 11.81 -15.77 -27.78
CA GLY A 548 13.19 -15.63 -27.35
C GLY A 548 13.65 -14.19 -27.18
N ALA A 549 14.59 -13.98 -26.26
CA ALA A 549 15.22 -12.71 -25.95
C ALA A 549 16.74 -12.90 -25.87
N HIS A 550 17.52 -12.03 -26.52
CA HIS A 550 18.96 -12.18 -26.72
C HIS A 550 19.73 -10.87 -26.67
N THR A 551 20.99 -10.94 -26.25
CA THR A 551 21.92 -9.80 -26.17
C THR A 551 23.30 -10.17 -26.69
N ARG A 552 24.06 -9.16 -27.14
CA ARG A 552 25.48 -9.31 -27.54
C ARG A 552 26.43 -9.34 -26.36
N ARG A 553 25.95 -8.93 -25.18
CA ARG A 553 26.71 -8.89 -23.94
C ARG A 553 26.56 -10.22 -23.21
N ARG A 554 27.60 -10.65 -22.48
CA ARG A 554 27.47 -11.78 -21.57
C ARG A 554 26.52 -11.39 -20.44
N ARG A 555 25.45 -12.17 -20.25
CA ARG A 555 24.43 -11.93 -19.22
C ARG A 555 23.91 -13.25 -18.65
N ASP A 556 23.86 -13.31 -17.33
CA ASP A 556 23.13 -14.33 -16.60
C ASP A 556 21.70 -13.85 -16.38
N PHE A 557 20.73 -14.45 -17.09
CA PHE A 557 19.32 -14.14 -16.92
C PHE A 557 18.81 -14.74 -15.61
N SER A 558 18.10 -13.93 -14.82
CA SER A 558 17.54 -14.36 -13.54
C SER A 558 16.29 -15.24 -13.72
N PRO A 559 15.88 -16.01 -12.70
CA PRO A 559 14.59 -16.70 -12.72
C PRO A 559 13.40 -15.75 -12.96
N ASP A 560 13.47 -14.52 -12.47
CA ASP A 560 12.44 -13.50 -12.69
C ASP A 560 12.38 -13.06 -14.17
N ASP A 561 13.52 -12.92 -14.85
CA ASP A 561 13.56 -12.64 -16.30
C ASP A 561 12.91 -13.77 -17.11
N VAL A 562 13.15 -15.01 -16.72
CA VAL A 562 12.56 -16.20 -17.36
C VAL A 562 11.05 -16.25 -17.13
N ASN A 563 10.58 -16.00 -15.91
CA ASN A 563 9.16 -15.94 -15.57
C ASN A 563 8.45 -14.79 -16.31
N PHE A 564 9.12 -13.65 -16.46
CA PHE A 564 8.63 -12.53 -17.23
C PHE A 564 8.44 -12.90 -18.72
N LEU A 565 9.44 -13.55 -19.33
CA LEU A 565 9.32 -14.08 -20.70
C LEU A 565 8.19 -15.12 -20.83
N ALA A 566 8.06 -16.01 -19.85
CA ALA A 566 7.00 -17.01 -19.80
C ALA A 566 5.60 -16.38 -19.78
N GLY A 567 5.41 -15.31 -19.02
CA GLY A 567 4.16 -14.55 -18.99
C GLY A 567 3.75 -14.04 -20.39
N PHE A 568 4.70 -13.47 -21.15
CA PHE A 568 4.44 -13.04 -22.52
C PHE A 568 4.10 -14.22 -23.44
N ALA A 569 4.81 -15.35 -23.32
CA ALA A 569 4.52 -16.54 -24.11
C ALA A 569 3.10 -17.06 -23.84
N THR A 570 2.65 -17.07 -22.58
CA THR A 570 1.29 -17.47 -22.19
C THR A 570 0.23 -16.54 -22.80
N VAL A 571 0.45 -15.23 -22.77
CA VAL A 571 -0.48 -14.25 -23.34
C VAL A 571 -0.54 -14.37 -24.87
N ILE A 572 0.61 -14.55 -25.53
CA ILE A 572 0.67 -14.78 -26.99
C ILE A 572 -0.08 -16.07 -27.34
N ALA A 573 0.15 -17.16 -26.60
CA ALA A 573 -0.56 -18.42 -26.81
C ALA A 573 -2.07 -18.21 -26.76
N ALA A 574 -2.59 -17.58 -25.69
CA ALA A 574 -4.02 -17.29 -25.57
C ALA A 574 -4.57 -16.43 -26.73
N ALA A 575 -3.81 -15.43 -27.18
CA ALA A 575 -4.20 -14.58 -28.30
C ALA A 575 -4.22 -15.34 -29.65
N VAL A 576 -3.26 -16.22 -29.89
CA VAL A 576 -3.23 -17.09 -31.08
C VAL A 576 -4.44 -18.02 -31.12
N VAL A 577 -4.76 -18.66 -29.99
CA VAL A 577 -5.91 -19.56 -29.88
C VAL A 577 -7.20 -18.82 -30.17
N ARG A 578 -7.38 -17.64 -29.57
CA ARG A 578 -8.55 -16.80 -29.81
C ARG A 578 -8.67 -16.41 -31.28
N SER A 579 -7.57 -15.98 -31.91
CA SER A 579 -7.56 -15.60 -33.32
C SER A 579 -7.92 -16.78 -34.24
N ARG A 580 -7.46 -18.00 -33.94
CA ARG A 580 -7.84 -19.22 -34.67
C ARG A 580 -9.34 -19.53 -34.55
N HIS A 581 -9.89 -19.52 -33.33
CA HIS A 581 -11.32 -19.78 -33.12
C HIS A 581 -12.21 -18.73 -33.80
N GLU A 582 -11.81 -17.45 -33.76
CA GLU A 582 -12.55 -16.39 -34.44
C GLU A 582 -12.54 -16.58 -35.96
N GLN A 583 -11.41 -16.99 -36.54
CA GLN A 583 -11.32 -17.29 -37.97
C GLN A 583 -12.19 -18.50 -38.35
N GLU A 584 -12.18 -19.56 -37.54
CA GLU A 584 -13.02 -20.74 -37.75
C GLU A 584 -14.52 -20.39 -37.71
N ILE A 585 -14.94 -19.55 -36.75
CA ILE A 585 -16.31 -19.06 -36.67
C ILE A 585 -16.68 -18.23 -37.91
N GLN A 586 -15.79 -17.36 -38.38
CA GLN A 586 -16.01 -16.57 -39.60
C GLN A 586 -16.17 -17.47 -40.84
N ASP A 587 -15.28 -18.44 -41.01
CA ASP A 587 -15.33 -19.39 -42.13
C ASP A 587 -16.62 -20.24 -42.07
N LEU A 588 -17.01 -20.69 -40.86
CA LEU A 588 -18.23 -21.47 -40.67
C LEU A 588 -19.49 -20.64 -40.96
N ASN A 589 -19.53 -19.39 -40.50
CA ASN A 589 -20.63 -18.47 -40.78
C ASN A 589 -20.75 -18.17 -42.28
N ALA A 590 -19.64 -17.90 -42.98
CA ALA A 590 -19.65 -17.68 -44.42
C ALA A 590 -20.18 -18.92 -45.19
N ARG A 591 -19.79 -20.12 -44.77
CA ARG A 591 -20.33 -21.37 -45.34
C ARG A 591 -21.82 -21.54 -45.05
N LEU A 592 -22.27 -21.19 -43.85
CA LEU A 592 -23.67 -21.27 -43.45
C LEU A 592 -24.52 -20.27 -44.26
N GLU A 593 -24.07 -19.03 -44.42
CA GLU A 593 -24.73 -18.01 -45.23
C GLU A 593 -24.88 -18.45 -46.69
N ALA A 594 -23.79 -18.94 -47.31
CA ALA A 594 -23.85 -19.48 -48.67
C ALA A 594 -24.84 -20.64 -48.80
N ARG A 595 -24.91 -21.52 -47.79
CA ARG A 595 -25.85 -22.65 -47.75
C ARG A 595 -27.30 -22.20 -47.57
N VAL A 596 -27.54 -21.17 -46.76
CA VAL A 596 -28.87 -20.58 -46.56
C VAL A 596 -29.35 -19.92 -47.86
N GLU A 597 -28.48 -19.19 -48.56
CA GLU A 597 -28.80 -18.57 -49.85
C GLU A 597 -29.17 -19.61 -50.91
N GLU A 598 -28.35 -20.66 -51.06
CA GLU A 598 -28.62 -21.80 -51.96
C GLU A 598 -29.99 -22.44 -51.65
N ARG A 599 -30.24 -22.78 -50.38
CA ARG A 599 -31.50 -23.44 -49.96
C ARG A 599 -32.73 -22.55 -50.09
N THR A 600 -32.57 -21.24 -49.89
CA THR A 600 -33.66 -20.28 -50.09
C THR A 600 -33.99 -20.16 -51.58
N GLY A 601 -32.98 -20.18 -52.46
CA GLY A 601 -33.15 -20.25 -53.91
C GLY A 601 -33.91 -21.50 -54.36
N ASP A 602 -33.49 -22.69 -53.91
CA ASP A 602 -34.16 -23.96 -54.19
C ASP A 602 -35.63 -23.94 -53.73
N LEU A 603 -35.89 -23.42 -52.53
CA LEU A 603 -37.22 -23.38 -51.94
C LEU A 603 -38.14 -22.44 -52.74
N ASN A 604 -37.65 -21.27 -53.15
CA ASN A 604 -38.41 -20.34 -53.98
C ASN A 604 -38.76 -20.98 -55.34
N GLN A 605 -37.80 -21.63 -56.00
CA GLN A 605 -38.06 -22.33 -57.26
C GLN A 605 -39.08 -23.47 -57.10
N ALA A 606 -39.01 -24.23 -56.01
CA ALA A 606 -40.00 -25.26 -55.71
C ALA A 606 -41.39 -24.66 -55.47
N ASN A 607 -41.47 -23.54 -54.75
CA ASN A 607 -42.72 -22.85 -54.46
C ASN A 607 -43.38 -22.30 -55.74
N GLU A 608 -42.60 -21.69 -56.64
CA GLU A 608 -43.09 -21.25 -57.96
C GLU A 608 -43.66 -22.42 -58.80
N ARG A 609 -42.97 -23.57 -58.81
CA ARG A 609 -43.48 -24.78 -59.49
C ARG A 609 -44.80 -25.27 -58.88
N LEU A 610 -44.90 -25.31 -57.56
CA LEU A 610 -46.11 -25.71 -56.84
C LEU A 610 -47.28 -24.77 -57.13
N GLN A 611 -47.06 -23.46 -57.13
CA GLN A 611 -48.08 -22.47 -57.48
C GLN A 611 -48.58 -22.64 -58.91
N ALA A 612 -47.68 -22.91 -59.87
CA ALA A 612 -48.07 -23.19 -61.25
C ALA A 612 -48.89 -24.47 -61.40
N GLU A 613 -48.55 -25.54 -60.66
CA GLU A 613 -49.33 -26.78 -60.65
C GLU A 613 -50.73 -26.56 -60.05
N LEU A 614 -50.83 -25.84 -58.94
CA LEU A 614 -52.11 -25.51 -58.31
C LEU A 614 -53.02 -24.70 -59.24
N ALA A 615 -52.47 -23.71 -59.93
CA ALA A 615 -53.22 -22.94 -60.93
C ALA A 615 -53.76 -23.83 -62.06
N ARG A 616 -52.95 -24.77 -62.55
CA ARG A 616 -53.36 -25.73 -63.60
C ARG A 616 -54.45 -26.69 -63.10
N ARG A 617 -54.35 -27.17 -61.86
CA ARG A 617 -55.40 -28.01 -61.25
C ARG A 617 -56.72 -27.25 -61.12
N GLY A 618 -56.69 -26.00 -60.66
CA GLY A 618 -57.89 -25.16 -60.55
C GLY A 618 -58.64 -25.00 -61.87
N ILE A 619 -57.92 -24.71 -62.96
CA ILE A 619 -58.53 -24.60 -64.31
C ILE A 619 -59.16 -25.94 -64.74
N THR A 620 -58.51 -27.06 -64.42
CA THR A 620 -58.99 -28.40 -64.80
C THR A 620 -60.25 -28.78 -64.03
N GLU A 621 -60.30 -28.49 -62.73
CA GLU A 621 -61.48 -28.73 -61.88
C GLU A 621 -62.68 -27.89 -62.31
N GLU A 622 -62.45 -26.63 -62.67
CA GLU A 622 -63.52 -25.74 -63.14
C GLU A 622 -64.10 -26.19 -64.49
N ALA A 623 -63.23 -26.63 -65.41
CA ALA A 623 -63.66 -27.23 -66.68
C ALA A 623 -64.51 -28.50 -66.45
N LEU A 624 -64.09 -29.37 -65.54
CA LEU A 624 -64.83 -30.60 -65.21
C LEU A 624 -66.22 -30.30 -64.65
N ARG A 625 -66.33 -29.37 -63.69
CA ARG A 625 -67.62 -28.96 -63.11
C ARG A 625 -68.58 -28.43 -64.17
N ARG A 626 -68.06 -27.67 -65.14
CA ARG A 626 -68.87 -27.15 -66.25
C ARG A 626 -69.41 -28.30 -67.12
N THR A 627 -68.56 -29.26 -67.48
CA THR A 627 -68.97 -30.43 -68.27
C THR A 627 -70.01 -31.29 -67.54
N GLU A 628 -69.87 -31.50 -66.22
CA GLU A 628 -70.85 -32.25 -65.44
C GLU A 628 -72.22 -31.55 -65.37
N SER A 629 -72.22 -30.23 -65.23
CA SER A 629 -73.44 -29.42 -65.24
C SER A 629 -74.13 -29.47 -66.61
N GLU A 630 -73.38 -29.32 -67.70
CA GLU A 630 -73.91 -29.42 -69.08
C GLU A 630 -74.51 -30.81 -69.34
N ARG A 631 -73.84 -31.87 -68.90
CA ARG A 631 -74.34 -33.25 -69.03
C ARG A 631 -75.67 -33.43 -68.29
N SER A 632 -75.76 -32.96 -67.04
CA SER A 632 -76.96 -33.09 -66.22
C SER A 632 -78.16 -32.35 -66.82
N GLN A 633 -77.94 -31.15 -67.38
CA GLN A 633 -78.99 -30.38 -68.06
C GLN A 633 -79.50 -31.08 -69.32
N LEU A 634 -78.60 -31.67 -70.12
CA LEU A 634 -78.99 -32.40 -71.33
C LEU A 634 -79.83 -33.63 -71.00
N THR A 635 -79.43 -34.41 -69.98
CA THR A 635 -80.19 -35.59 -69.54
C THR A 635 -81.61 -35.21 -69.09
N GLN A 636 -81.76 -34.16 -68.29
CA GLN A 636 -83.08 -33.71 -67.83
C GLN A 636 -83.99 -33.31 -69.01
N ARG A 637 -83.42 -32.64 -70.02
CA ARG A 637 -84.18 -32.19 -71.18
C ARG A 637 -84.69 -33.34 -72.06
N ILE A 638 -83.89 -34.39 -72.21
CA ILE A 638 -84.29 -35.60 -72.95
C ILE A 638 -85.49 -36.26 -72.26
N LEU A 639 -85.45 -36.41 -70.94
CA LEU A 639 -86.55 -37.02 -70.17
C LEU A 639 -87.86 -36.23 -70.33
N THR A 640 -87.81 -34.90 -70.21
CA THR A 640 -89.01 -34.07 -70.41
C THR A 640 -89.60 -34.21 -71.82
N ILE A 641 -88.75 -34.22 -72.86
CA ILE A 641 -89.21 -34.40 -74.24
C ILE A 641 -89.90 -35.76 -74.42
N GLN A 642 -89.38 -36.83 -73.83
CA GLN A 642 -90.00 -38.15 -73.90
C GLN A 642 -91.37 -38.21 -73.22
N GLU A 643 -91.52 -37.55 -72.07
CA GLU A 643 -92.80 -37.49 -71.36
C GLU A 643 -93.87 -36.73 -72.13
N ASP A 644 -93.51 -35.59 -72.72
CA ASP A 644 -94.40 -34.78 -73.55
C ASP A 644 -94.88 -35.57 -74.78
N GLU A 645 -93.99 -36.34 -75.41
CA GLU A 645 -94.34 -37.17 -76.58
C GLU A 645 -95.30 -38.29 -76.20
N HIS A 646 -95.07 -38.98 -75.09
CA HIS A 646 -96.02 -39.99 -74.59
C HIS A 646 -97.39 -39.38 -74.29
N ALA A 647 -97.43 -38.17 -73.72
CA ALA A 647 -98.68 -37.46 -73.47
C ALA A 647 -99.39 -37.00 -74.76
N HIS A 648 -98.64 -36.73 -75.83
CA HIS A 648 -99.21 -36.43 -77.15
C HIS A 648 -99.83 -37.69 -77.79
N ILE A 649 -99.10 -38.80 -77.80
CA ILE A 649 -99.55 -40.07 -78.39
C ILE A 649 -100.81 -40.59 -77.69
N ALA A 650 -100.84 -40.58 -76.35
CA ALA A 650 -102.00 -41.04 -75.59
C ALA A 650 -103.28 -40.24 -75.93
N ARG A 651 -103.15 -38.91 -76.12
CA ARG A 651 -104.27 -38.05 -76.54
C ARG A 651 -104.74 -38.39 -77.96
N GLU A 652 -103.84 -38.54 -78.93
CA GLU A 652 -104.22 -38.90 -80.30
C GLU A 652 -104.96 -40.24 -80.36
N LEU A 653 -104.48 -41.25 -79.61
CA LEU A 653 -105.14 -42.56 -79.51
C LEU A 653 -106.56 -42.44 -78.96
N HIS A 654 -106.75 -41.67 -77.88
CA HIS A 654 -108.07 -41.48 -77.27
C HIS A 654 -109.03 -40.70 -78.18
N ASP A 655 -108.58 -39.57 -78.71
CA ASP A 655 -109.44 -38.62 -79.44
C ASP A 655 -109.78 -39.10 -80.84
N ARG A 656 -108.82 -39.61 -81.62
CA ARG A 656 -109.07 -40.00 -83.02
C ARG A 656 -109.51 -41.45 -83.13
N ALA A 657 -108.73 -42.38 -82.59
CA ALA A 657 -109.01 -43.79 -82.77
C ALA A 657 -110.15 -44.27 -81.88
N GLY A 658 -110.17 -43.86 -80.60
CA GLY A 658 -111.23 -44.21 -79.65
C GLY A 658 -112.62 -43.67 -80.03
N GLN A 659 -112.71 -42.39 -80.44
CA GLN A 659 -113.99 -41.81 -80.89
C GLN A 659 -114.47 -42.44 -82.20
N GLY A 660 -113.54 -42.72 -83.14
CA GLY A 660 -113.85 -43.39 -84.40
C GLY A 660 -114.53 -44.73 -84.19
N LEU A 661 -113.94 -45.59 -83.35
CA LEU A 661 -114.52 -46.91 -83.04
C LEU A 661 -115.83 -46.82 -82.26
N SER A 662 -115.98 -45.82 -81.37
CA SER A 662 -117.25 -45.57 -80.67
C SER A 662 -118.38 -45.21 -81.64
N SER A 663 -118.08 -44.42 -82.67
CA SER A 663 -119.04 -44.10 -83.75
C SER A 663 -119.44 -45.34 -84.54
N VAL A 664 -118.47 -46.21 -84.87
CA VAL A 664 -118.74 -47.50 -85.53
C VAL A 664 -119.66 -48.38 -84.68
N LEU A 665 -119.44 -48.47 -83.36
CA LEU A 665 -120.31 -49.21 -82.44
C LEU A 665 -121.76 -48.68 -82.42
N VAL A 666 -121.94 -47.35 -82.42
CA VAL A 666 -123.28 -46.74 -82.49
C VAL A 666 -123.97 -47.06 -83.83
N GLY A 667 -123.23 -46.95 -84.94
CA GLY A 667 -123.72 -47.32 -86.27
C GLY A 667 -124.15 -48.79 -86.35
N LEU A 668 -123.30 -49.71 -85.86
CA LEU A 668 -123.60 -51.15 -85.79
C LEU A 668 -124.84 -51.43 -84.91
N ARG A 669 -125.01 -50.71 -83.80
CA ARG A 669 -126.19 -50.85 -82.92
C ARG A 669 -127.50 -50.39 -83.58
N LEU A 670 -127.47 -49.33 -84.39
CA LEU A 670 -128.63 -48.87 -85.14
C LEU A 670 -128.98 -49.86 -86.26
N LEU A 671 -127.98 -50.32 -87.03
CA LEU A 671 -128.17 -51.32 -88.08
C LEU A 671 -128.74 -52.63 -87.54
N SER A 672 -128.26 -53.09 -86.38
CA SER A 672 -128.77 -54.30 -85.71
C SER A 672 -130.27 -54.23 -85.38
N ARG A 673 -130.87 -53.03 -85.25
CA ARG A 673 -132.32 -52.86 -85.02
C ARG A 673 -133.18 -52.90 -86.28
N GLU A 674 -132.60 -52.67 -87.46
CA GLU A 674 -133.32 -52.59 -88.74
C GLU A 674 -133.29 -53.91 -89.52
N VAL A 675 -132.51 -54.89 -89.07
CA VAL A 675 -132.25 -56.15 -89.79
C VAL A 675 -133.25 -57.23 -89.36
N GLY A 676 -133.93 -57.85 -90.34
CA GLY A 676 -134.92 -58.91 -90.10
C GLY A 676 -134.41 -60.36 -90.26
N SER A 677 -133.12 -60.57 -90.58
CA SER A 677 -132.51 -61.90 -90.78
C SER A 677 -131.62 -62.29 -89.59
N LEU A 678 -131.85 -63.49 -89.04
CA LEU A 678 -131.05 -64.06 -87.93
C LEU A 678 -129.55 -64.12 -88.27
N GLU A 679 -129.18 -64.58 -89.46
CA GLU A 679 -127.77 -64.75 -89.87
C GLU A 679 -127.02 -63.40 -90.00
N MET A 680 -127.71 -62.34 -90.42
CA MET A 680 -127.13 -61.00 -90.53
C MET A 680 -127.05 -60.32 -89.16
N SER A 681 -127.97 -60.63 -88.25
CA SER A 681 -127.91 -60.19 -86.85
C SER A 681 -126.67 -60.76 -86.16
N ASP A 682 -126.39 -62.06 -86.33
CA ASP A 682 -125.22 -62.72 -85.73
C ASP A 682 -123.89 -62.11 -86.24
N ARG A 683 -123.76 -61.83 -87.55
CA ARG A 683 -122.56 -61.15 -88.09
C ARG A 683 -122.39 -59.71 -87.61
N LEU A 684 -123.49 -58.97 -87.45
CA LEU A 684 -123.43 -57.62 -86.89
C LEU A 684 -123.05 -57.63 -85.40
N GLU A 685 -123.51 -58.65 -84.66
CA GLU A 685 -123.11 -58.87 -83.28
C GLU A 685 -121.63 -59.23 -83.18
N GLU A 686 -121.11 -60.09 -84.08
CA GLU A 686 -119.68 -60.39 -84.17
C GLU A 686 -118.83 -59.15 -84.47
N LEU A 687 -119.19 -58.35 -85.48
CA LEU A 687 -118.48 -57.10 -85.81
C LEU A 687 -118.56 -56.07 -84.67
N ARG A 688 -119.69 -56.00 -83.97
CA ARG A 688 -119.85 -55.14 -82.79
C ARG A 688 -118.91 -55.61 -81.68
N ASN A 689 -118.83 -56.90 -81.42
CA ASN A 689 -117.94 -57.46 -80.41
C ASN A 689 -116.47 -57.18 -80.78
N GLN A 690 -116.05 -57.46 -82.02
CA GLN A 690 -114.68 -57.14 -82.48
C GLN A 690 -114.34 -55.65 -82.40
N THR A 691 -115.28 -54.76 -82.73
CA THR A 691 -115.09 -53.30 -82.62
C THR A 691 -115.01 -52.87 -81.15
N SER A 692 -115.79 -53.51 -80.26
CA SER A 692 -115.71 -53.30 -78.81
C SER A 692 -114.36 -53.73 -78.28
N ASP A 693 -113.91 -54.94 -78.62
CA ASP A 693 -112.61 -55.48 -78.21
C ASP A 693 -111.45 -54.60 -78.68
N THR A 694 -111.55 -54.07 -79.92
CA THR A 694 -110.55 -53.14 -80.47
C THR A 694 -110.58 -51.80 -79.75
N LEU A 695 -111.77 -51.27 -79.45
CA LEU A 695 -111.91 -50.02 -78.69
C LEU A 695 -111.34 -50.17 -77.27
N ASP A 696 -111.62 -51.28 -76.62
CA ASP A 696 -111.09 -51.56 -75.28
C ASP A 696 -109.58 -51.76 -75.33
N SER A 697 -109.04 -52.41 -76.38
CA SER A 697 -107.59 -52.51 -76.61
C SER A 697 -106.93 -51.14 -76.83
N ILE A 698 -107.53 -50.24 -77.62
CA ILE A 698 -107.00 -48.87 -77.83
C ILE A 698 -107.10 -48.05 -76.55
N ARG A 699 -108.19 -48.18 -75.79
CA ARG A 699 -108.34 -47.52 -74.49
C ARG A 699 -107.29 -48.00 -73.50
N ASN A 700 -107.00 -49.31 -73.48
CA ASN A 700 -105.94 -49.88 -72.66
C ASN A 700 -104.57 -49.37 -73.09
N LEU A 701 -104.27 -49.33 -74.40
CA LEU A 701 -102.99 -48.80 -74.89
C LEU A 701 -102.82 -47.30 -74.57
N ALA A 702 -103.89 -46.51 -74.70
CA ALA A 702 -103.88 -45.09 -74.33
C ALA A 702 -103.67 -44.92 -72.82
N PHE A 703 -104.26 -45.81 -72.00
CA PHE A 703 -104.09 -45.86 -70.55
C PHE A 703 -102.67 -46.25 -70.14
N GLU A 704 -102.07 -47.26 -70.76
CA GLU A 704 -100.67 -47.65 -70.55
C GLU A 704 -99.69 -46.52 -70.90
N MET A 705 -99.95 -45.81 -71.99
CA MET A 705 -99.14 -44.65 -72.40
C MET A 705 -99.29 -43.46 -71.44
N ARG A 706 -100.52 -43.20 -70.97
CA ARG A 706 -100.81 -42.22 -69.93
C ARG A 706 -102.15 -42.52 -69.23
N PRO A 707 -102.16 -42.93 -67.96
CA PRO A 707 -103.41 -43.25 -67.27
C PRO A 707 -104.15 -41.95 -66.95
N THR A 708 -105.20 -41.63 -67.70
CA THR A 708 -106.04 -40.45 -67.44
C THR A 708 -106.77 -40.51 -66.09
N SER A 709 -106.91 -41.73 -65.54
CA SER A 709 -107.40 -42.01 -64.19
C SER A 709 -106.52 -41.42 -63.08
N LEU A 710 -105.21 -41.23 -63.31
CA LEU A 710 -104.33 -40.59 -62.33
C LEU A 710 -104.80 -39.16 -61.99
N GLU A 711 -105.27 -38.42 -62.99
CA GLU A 711 -105.69 -37.02 -62.82
C GLU A 711 -106.95 -36.87 -61.96
N HIS A 712 -107.77 -37.91 -61.85
CA HIS A 712 -109.09 -37.86 -61.19
C HIS A 712 -109.23 -38.77 -59.96
N LEU A 713 -108.53 -39.90 -59.93
CA LEU A 713 -108.61 -40.93 -58.87
C LEU A 713 -107.37 -40.97 -57.97
N GLY A 714 -106.24 -40.39 -58.42
CA GLY A 714 -104.96 -40.42 -57.72
C GLY A 714 -104.20 -41.74 -57.88
N LEU A 715 -102.93 -41.74 -57.45
CA LEU A 715 -101.98 -42.84 -57.67
C LEU A 715 -102.46 -44.19 -57.10
N ALA A 716 -102.84 -44.24 -55.83
CA ALA A 716 -103.18 -45.50 -55.17
C ALA A 716 -104.42 -46.17 -55.76
N ALA A 717 -105.47 -45.40 -56.09
CA ALA A 717 -106.68 -45.94 -56.71
C ALA A 717 -106.43 -46.37 -58.17
N THR A 718 -105.58 -45.64 -58.91
CA THR A 718 -105.21 -46.01 -60.28
C THR A 718 -104.39 -47.30 -60.30
N LEU A 719 -103.42 -47.45 -59.40
CA LEU A 719 -102.66 -48.70 -59.25
C LEU A 719 -103.56 -49.86 -58.82
N GLU A 720 -104.48 -49.65 -57.87
CA GLU A 720 -105.44 -50.69 -57.45
C GLU A 720 -106.32 -51.17 -58.63
N GLN A 721 -106.74 -50.25 -59.51
CA GLN A 721 -107.52 -50.59 -60.70
C GLN A 721 -106.69 -51.30 -61.77
N ASP A 722 -105.47 -50.82 -62.03
CA ASP A 722 -104.54 -51.41 -63.00
C ASP A 722 -104.19 -52.85 -62.61
N VAL A 723 -103.86 -53.05 -61.33
CA VAL A 723 -103.57 -54.35 -60.73
C VAL A 723 -104.72 -55.34 -60.88
N ARG A 724 -105.97 -54.93 -60.59
CA ARG A 724 -107.14 -55.81 -60.75
C ARG A 724 -107.37 -56.21 -62.21
N THR A 725 -107.09 -55.30 -63.13
CA THR A 725 -107.20 -55.55 -64.58
C THR A 725 -106.15 -56.57 -65.01
N LEU A 726 -104.90 -56.36 -64.59
CA LEU A 726 -103.77 -57.23 -64.89
C LEU A 726 -103.94 -58.65 -64.29
N ALA A 727 -104.41 -58.74 -63.05
CA ALA A 727 -104.73 -60.01 -62.38
C ALA A 727 -105.79 -60.83 -63.16
N THR A 728 -106.79 -60.14 -63.72
CA THR A 728 -107.86 -60.78 -64.50
C THR A 728 -107.35 -61.25 -65.87
N GLN A 729 -106.54 -60.43 -66.55
CA GLN A 729 -106.03 -60.73 -67.89
C GLN A 729 -104.99 -61.86 -67.89
N LEU A 730 -104.15 -61.93 -66.87
CA LEU A 730 -103.00 -62.84 -66.81
C LEU A 730 -103.19 -64.02 -65.86
N GLN A 731 -104.32 -64.11 -65.15
CA GLN A 731 -104.64 -65.15 -64.16
C GLN A 731 -103.59 -65.30 -63.04
N ILE A 732 -102.94 -64.20 -62.65
CA ILE A 732 -102.00 -64.15 -61.53
C ILE A 732 -102.70 -63.64 -60.26
N GLY A 733 -102.31 -64.15 -59.10
CA GLY A 733 -102.76 -63.61 -57.82
C GLY A 733 -102.09 -62.25 -57.56
N VAL A 734 -102.86 -61.25 -57.11
CA VAL A 734 -102.26 -59.96 -56.75
C VAL A 734 -102.86 -59.41 -55.46
N ASP A 735 -101.97 -59.08 -54.52
CA ASP A 735 -102.31 -58.37 -53.28
C ASP A 735 -101.89 -56.90 -53.37
N PHE A 736 -102.84 -55.99 -53.15
CA PHE A 736 -102.57 -54.55 -53.07
C PHE A 736 -102.89 -54.02 -51.67
N LEU A 737 -101.87 -53.51 -50.98
CA LEU A 737 -101.99 -52.99 -49.62
C LEU A 737 -101.65 -51.49 -49.58
N ALA A 738 -102.65 -50.65 -49.30
CA ALA A 738 -102.48 -49.21 -49.10
C ALA A 738 -103.51 -48.68 -48.07
N GLY A 739 -103.03 -47.95 -47.06
CA GLY A 739 -103.86 -47.33 -46.03
C GLY A 739 -104.47 -45.97 -46.46
N PRO A 740 -105.17 -45.26 -45.54
CA PRO A 740 -105.81 -43.98 -45.85
C PRO A 740 -104.84 -42.84 -46.16
N GLU A 741 -103.68 -42.80 -45.48
CA GLU A 741 -102.67 -41.74 -45.65
C GLU A 741 -101.87 -41.93 -46.95
N GLU A 742 -101.73 -43.17 -47.41
CA GLU A 742 -101.12 -43.52 -48.69
C GLU A 742 -101.98 -43.13 -49.90
N ARG A 743 -103.27 -42.80 -49.70
CA ARG A 743 -104.22 -42.39 -50.74
C ARG A 743 -104.28 -40.87 -50.94
N GLU A 744 -103.52 -40.08 -50.18
CA GLU A 744 -103.43 -38.63 -50.37
C GLU A 744 -102.75 -38.25 -51.70
N PRO A 745 -103.24 -37.22 -52.41
CA PRO A 745 -102.71 -36.83 -53.72
C PRO A 745 -101.27 -36.30 -53.64
N LEU A 746 -100.48 -36.58 -54.69
CA LEU A 746 -99.11 -36.08 -54.87
C LEU A 746 -99.04 -35.11 -56.07
N ARG A 747 -97.85 -34.55 -56.32
CA ARG A 747 -97.62 -33.74 -57.53
C ARG A 747 -97.76 -34.65 -58.76
N GLN A 748 -98.51 -34.20 -59.77
CA GLN A 748 -98.94 -35.02 -60.90
C GLN A 748 -97.79 -35.70 -61.67
N ASP A 749 -96.67 -35.00 -61.83
CA ASP A 749 -95.45 -35.52 -62.46
C ASP A 749 -94.79 -36.65 -61.63
N VAL A 750 -94.82 -36.52 -60.30
CA VAL A 750 -94.36 -37.55 -59.37
C VAL A 750 -95.28 -38.78 -59.42
N GLU A 751 -96.60 -38.59 -59.47
CA GLU A 751 -97.55 -39.70 -59.59
C GLU A 751 -97.36 -40.47 -60.89
N ILE A 752 -97.13 -39.77 -62.02
CA ILE A 752 -96.85 -40.40 -63.32
C ILE A 752 -95.54 -41.19 -63.28
N ALA A 753 -94.48 -40.61 -62.71
CA ALA A 753 -93.18 -41.26 -62.61
C ALA A 753 -93.25 -42.54 -61.76
N ILE A 754 -93.93 -42.47 -60.61
CA ILE A 754 -94.14 -43.62 -59.73
C ILE A 754 -95.00 -44.67 -60.41
N TYR A 755 -96.14 -44.28 -60.99
CA TYR A 755 -97.03 -45.20 -61.69
C TYR A 755 -96.27 -45.98 -62.76
N ARG A 756 -95.47 -45.32 -63.59
CA ARG A 756 -94.70 -45.97 -64.64
C ARG A 756 -93.61 -46.89 -64.10
N ALA A 757 -92.96 -46.52 -63.00
CA ALA A 757 -91.96 -47.37 -62.36
C ALA A 757 -92.60 -48.64 -61.78
N VAL A 758 -93.73 -48.51 -61.08
CA VAL A 758 -94.50 -49.65 -60.55
C VAL A 758 -95.06 -50.50 -61.68
N HIS A 759 -95.68 -49.90 -62.69
CA HIS A 759 -96.23 -50.60 -63.84
C HIS A 759 -95.13 -51.37 -64.59
N ALA A 760 -93.96 -50.75 -64.83
CA ALA A 760 -92.82 -51.46 -65.43
C ALA A 760 -92.34 -52.65 -64.57
N ALA A 761 -92.35 -52.52 -63.24
CA ALA A 761 -92.05 -53.64 -62.34
C ALA A 761 -93.10 -54.76 -62.47
N LEU A 762 -94.38 -54.42 -62.55
CA LEU A 762 -95.48 -55.38 -62.72
C LEU A 762 -95.44 -56.09 -64.08
N THR A 763 -95.20 -55.37 -65.17
CA THR A 763 -95.02 -55.95 -66.50
C THR A 763 -93.84 -56.92 -66.54
N ASN A 764 -92.73 -56.57 -65.86
CA ASN A 764 -91.58 -57.44 -65.74
C ASN A 764 -91.91 -58.71 -64.94
N ALA A 765 -92.61 -58.59 -63.81
CA ALA A 765 -93.06 -59.74 -63.02
C ALA A 765 -93.99 -60.66 -63.84
N ALA A 766 -94.94 -60.07 -64.57
CA ALA A 766 -95.92 -60.78 -65.39
C ALA A 766 -95.32 -61.51 -66.61
N HIS A 767 -94.48 -60.84 -67.40
CA HIS A 767 -94.00 -61.38 -68.68
C HIS A 767 -92.61 -62.01 -68.60
N HIS A 768 -91.76 -61.56 -67.69
CA HIS A 768 -90.37 -62.01 -67.61
C HIS A 768 -90.10 -62.92 -66.41
N ALA A 769 -90.82 -62.76 -65.29
CA ALA A 769 -90.56 -63.55 -64.08
C ALA A 769 -91.36 -64.87 -64.00
N GLU A 770 -92.41 -65.05 -64.81
CA GLU A 770 -93.33 -66.21 -64.73
C GLU A 770 -93.95 -66.37 -63.33
N ALA A 771 -94.23 -65.25 -62.66
CA ALA A 771 -94.75 -65.21 -61.30
C ALA A 771 -96.21 -65.72 -61.23
N ALA A 772 -96.54 -66.44 -60.16
CA ALA A 772 -97.90 -66.87 -59.84
C ALA A 772 -98.61 -65.86 -58.93
N HIS A 773 -97.85 -65.13 -58.12
CA HIS A 773 -98.36 -64.11 -57.20
C HIS A 773 -97.46 -62.87 -57.16
N VAL A 774 -98.09 -61.70 -57.11
CA VAL A 774 -97.40 -60.42 -56.94
C VAL A 774 -98.03 -59.66 -55.77
N SER A 775 -97.22 -59.03 -54.93
CA SER A 775 -97.70 -58.15 -53.86
C SER A 775 -97.18 -56.73 -54.06
N ILE A 776 -98.05 -55.76 -53.85
CA ILE A 776 -97.70 -54.34 -53.89
C ILE A 776 -98.09 -53.72 -52.57
N THR A 777 -97.10 -53.18 -51.87
CA THR A 777 -97.30 -52.47 -50.61
C THR A 777 -96.90 -51.02 -50.78
N MET A 778 -97.82 -50.10 -50.51
CA MET A 778 -97.54 -48.68 -50.39
C MET A 778 -97.45 -48.30 -48.92
N GLN A 779 -96.41 -47.55 -48.55
CA GLN A 779 -96.22 -47.06 -47.18
C GLN A 779 -95.81 -45.59 -47.21
N ARG A 780 -96.55 -44.74 -46.49
CA ARG A 780 -96.21 -43.34 -46.34
C ARG A 780 -95.70 -43.07 -44.93
N GLN A 781 -94.53 -42.45 -44.84
CA GLN A 781 -93.96 -41.90 -43.61
C GLN A 781 -93.82 -40.38 -43.76
N GLU A 782 -93.64 -39.63 -42.65
CA GLU A 782 -93.67 -38.16 -42.61
C GLU A 782 -92.85 -37.45 -43.71
N ARG A 783 -91.79 -38.07 -44.23
CA ARG A 783 -90.91 -37.48 -45.26
C ARG A 783 -90.60 -38.41 -46.44
N ARG A 784 -91.16 -39.61 -46.49
CA ARG A 784 -90.92 -40.57 -47.58
C ARG A 784 -92.16 -41.39 -47.93
N LEU A 785 -92.36 -41.62 -49.21
CA LEU A 785 -93.25 -42.64 -49.76
C LEU A 785 -92.39 -43.80 -50.25
N SER A 786 -92.68 -45.00 -49.77
CA SER A 786 -92.07 -46.24 -50.23
C SER A 786 -93.12 -47.12 -50.88
N ILE A 787 -92.80 -47.65 -52.06
CA ILE A 787 -93.61 -48.64 -52.75
C ILE A 787 -92.74 -49.87 -52.98
N ILE A 788 -93.25 -51.00 -52.52
CA ILE A 788 -92.59 -52.30 -52.60
C ILE A 788 -93.41 -53.16 -53.53
N VAL A 789 -92.80 -53.63 -54.62
CA VAL A 789 -93.39 -54.59 -55.56
C VAL A 789 -92.61 -55.89 -55.44
N GLU A 790 -93.26 -56.97 -55.00
CA GLU A 790 -92.64 -58.27 -54.77
C GLU A 790 -93.33 -59.35 -55.59
N ASP A 791 -92.57 -60.14 -56.35
CA ASP A 791 -93.07 -61.29 -57.12
C ASP A 791 -92.45 -62.61 -56.66
N ASP A 792 -93.19 -63.71 -56.78
CA ASP A 792 -92.74 -65.08 -56.46
C ASP A 792 -92.12 -65.83 -57.65
N GLY A 793 -91.73 -65.09 -58.71
CA GLY A 793 -91.23 -65.66 -59.95
C GLY A 793 -89.80 -66.18 -59.89
N LYS A 794 -89.21 -66.37 -61.06
CA LYS A 794 -87.90 -67.05 -61.20
C LYS A 794 -86.69 -66.26 -60.71
N GLY A 795 -86.82 -64.96 -60.41
CA GLY A 795 -85.73 -64.07 -59.98
C GLY A 795 -84.51 -64.01 -60.92
N PHE A 796 -83.53 -63.17 -60.62
CA PHE A 796 -82.29 -63.01 -61.39
C PHE A 796 -81.12 -62.48 -60.53
N ASP A 797 -79.90 -62.55 -61.06
CA ASP A 797 -78.71 -61.98 -60.41
C ASP A 797 -78.58 -60.48 -60.75
N VAL A 798 -78.78 -59.62 -59.74
CA VAL A 798 -78.79 -58.17 -59.89
C VAL A 798 -77.43 -57.61 -60.31
N ASP A 799 -76.33 -58.14 -59.77
CA ASP A 799 -74.97 -57.67 -60.06
C ASP A 799 -74.54 -58.07 -61.47
N ALA A 800 -74.91 -59.29 -61.90
CA ALA A 800 -74.62 -59.77 -63.25
C ALA A 800 -75.36 -58.95 -64.32
N VAL A 801 -76.62 -58.57 -64.07
CA VAL A 801 -77.41 -57.74 -65.00
C VAL A 801 -76.91 -56.29 -65.02
N SER A 802 -76.56 -55.71 -63.86
CA SER A 802 -76.00 -54.36 -63.77
C SER A 802 -74.60 -54.21 -64.40
N ALA A 803 -73.82 -55.31 -64.49
CA ALA A 803 -72.50 -55.32 -65.15
C ALA A 803 -72.56 -55.65 -66.66
N GLY A 804 -73.67 -56.22 -67.16
CA GLY A 804 -73.86 -56.63 -68.55
C GLY A 804 -74.00 -55.48 -69.56
N PRO A 805 -74.16 -55.75 -70.87
CA PRO A 805 -74.36 -54.73 -71.91
C PRO A 805 -75.52 -53.78 -71.57
N VAL A 806 -75.45 -52.52 -72.00
CA VAL A 806 -76.46 -51.47 -71.69
C VAL A 806 -77.87 -51.90 -72.07
N GLU A 807 -78.01 -52.70 -73.15
CA GLU A 807 -79.27 -53.27 -73.64
C GLU A 807 -80.01 -54.10 -72.57
N ASN A 808 -79.28 -54.86 -71.74
CA ASN A 808 -79.88 -55.67 -70.67
C ASN A 808 -80.21 -54.88 -69.40
N ARG A 809 -79.75 -53.62 -69.31
CA ARG A 809 -79.98 -52.73 -68.16
C ARG A 809 -81.17 -51.78 -68.35
N PHE A 810 -81.71 -51.65 -69.56
CA PHE A 810 -82.76 -50.67 -69.87
C PHE A 810 -83.99 -50.78 -68.98
N GLY A 811 -84.39 -51.99 -68.58
CA GLY A 811 -85.52 -52.20 -67.67
C GLY A 811 -85.29 -51.62 -66.27
N LEU A 812 -84.12 -51.86 -65.69
CA LEU A 812 -83.77 -51.41 -64.32
C LEU A 812 -83.38 -49.92 -64.30
N LEU A 813 -82.55 -49.50 -65.26
CA LEU A 813 -82.10 -48.12 -65.41
C LEU A 813 -83.30 -47.19 -65.71
N GLY A 814 -84.24 -47.66 -66.53
CA GLY A 814 -85.44 -46.89 -66.86
C GLY A 814 -86.37 -46.65 -65.66
N MET A 815 -86.42 -47.55 -64.67
CA MET A 815 -87.17 -47.30 -63.43
C MET A 815 -86.45 -46.27 -62.56
N GLU A 816 -85.12 -46.38 -62.42
CA GLU A 816 -84.33 -45.43 -61.63
C GLU A 816 -84.35 -44.02 -62.25
N GLU A 817 -84.16 -43.89 -63.57
CA GLU A 817 -84.12 -42.62 -64.29
C GLU A 817 -85.45 -41.84 -64.26
N ARG A 818 -86.59 -42.52 -64.12
CA ARG A 818 -87.90 -41.87 -63.99
C ARG A 818 -88.12 -41.27 -62.60
N VAL A 819 -87.55 -41.89 -61.57
CA VAL A 819 -87.77 -41.52 -60.16
C VAL A 819 -86.66 -40.58 -59.64
N ARG A 820 -85.44 -40.69 -60.16
CA ARG A 820 -84.25 -39.91 -59.77
C ARG A 820 -84.39 -38.38 -59.90
N PRO A 821 -85.03 -37.81 -60.95
CA PRO A 821 -85.23 -36.36 -61.06
C PRO A 821 -86.06 -35.77 -59.91
N PHE A 822 -86.88 -36.60 -59.26
CA PHE A 822 -87.71 -36.21 -58.11
C PHE A 822 -87.04 -36.53 -56.77
N GLY A 823 -85.73 -36.81 -56.78
CA GLY A 823 -84.95 -37.14 -55.58
C GLY A 823 -85.22 -38.53 -55.02
N GLY A 824 -85.93 -39.39 -55.77
CA GLY A 824 -86.18 -40.75 -55.37
C GLY A 824 -85.10 -41.74 -55.81
N ARG A 825 -85.20 -42.97 -55.31
CA ARG A 825 -84.28 -44.08 -55.58
C ARG A 825 -85.07 -45.35 -55.82
N VAL A 826 -84.57 -46.19 -56.73
CA VAL A 826 -85.06 -47.56 -56.92
C VAL A 826 -83.96 -48.54 -56.53
N THR A 827 -84.28 -49.54 -55.71
CA THR A 827 -83.37 -50.64 -55.37
C THR A 827 -84.03 -51.98 -55.64
N PHE A 828 -83.23 -52.95 -56.08
CA PHE A 828 -83.70 -54.27 -56.50
C PHE A 828 -83.07 -55.34 -55.62
N GLU A 829 -83.88 -56.23 -55.08
CA GLU A 829 -83.45 -57.46 -54.42
C GLU A 829 -84.01 -58.64 -55.21
N SER A 830 -83.14 -59.42 -55.85
CA SER A 830 -83.54 -60.58 -56.65
C SER A 830 -82.50 -61.67 -56.51
N SER A 831 -82.93 -62.93 -56.60
CA SER A 831 -82.04 -64.08 -56.66
C SER A 831 -82.67 -65.19 -57.50
N PRO A 832 -81.91 -65.91 -58.34
CA PRO A 832 -82.45 -66.98 -59.16
C PRO A 832 -83.20 -68.03 -58.32
N GLY A 833 -84.47 -68.25 -58.63
CA GLY A 833 -85.41 -69.17 -57.98
C GLY A 833 -86.16 -68.62 -56.76
N ALA A 834 -85.97 -67.35 -56.40
CA ALA A 834 -86.49 -66.76 -55.15
C ALA A 834 -87.35 -65.50 -55.33
N GLY A 835 -87.83 -65.21 -56.55
CA GLY A 835 -88.62 -64.00 -56.82
C GLY A 835 -87.79 -62.72 -56.95
N THR A 836 -88.48 -61.59 -57.10
CA THR A 836 -87.87 -60.25 -57.15
C THR A 836 -88.66 -59.26 -56.30
N THR A 837 -87.95 -58.44 -55.53
CA THR A 837 -88.49 -57.31 -54.79
C THR A 837 -87.90 -56.01 -55.31
N VAL A 838 -88.77 -55.09 -55.71
CA VAL A 838 -88.44 -53.74 -56.18
C VAL A 838 -88.89 -52.73 -55.15
N PHE A 839 -87.93 -51.99 -54.60
CA PHE A 839 -88.19 -50.89 -53.66
C PHE A 839 -88.08 -49.57 -54.40
N ILE A 840 -89.17 -48.79 -54.42
CA ILE A 840 -89.25 -47.46 -55.01
C ILE A 840 -89.46 -46.47 -53.86
N GLU A 841 -88.44 -45.66 -53.56
CA GLU A 841 -88.48 -44.67 -52.50
C GLU A 841 -88.46 -43.25 -53.06
N LEU A 842 -89.37 -42.40 -52.61
CA LEU A 842 -89.37 -40.97 -52.94
C LEU A 842 -89.51 -40.10 -51.69
N PRO A 843 -88.85 -38.94 -51.64
CA PRO A 843 -89.15 -37.95 -50.63
C PRO A 843 -90.55 -37.37 -50.88
N THR A 844 -91.46 -37.47 -49.91
CA THR A 844 -92.76 -36.79 -50.00
C THR A 844 -92.54 -35.29 -49.73
N PRO A 845 -92.85 -34.39 -50.68
CA PRO A 845 -92.89 -32.98 -50.37
C PRO A 845 -94.01 -32.74 -49.35
N ALA A 846 -93.76 -31.89 -48.34
CA ALA A 846 -94.80 -31.47 -47.42
C ALA A 846 -96.01 -30.93 -48.21
N SER A 847 -97.22 -31.35 -47.83
CA SER A 847 -98.48 -30.80 -48.33
C SER A 847 -98.35 -29.28 -48.50
N ALA A 848 -98.53 -28.80 -49.73
CA ALA A 848 -98.49 -27.38 -50.05
C ALA A 848 -99.67 -26.66 -49.36
N LYS A 849 -99.44 -26.17 -48.14
CA LYS A 849 -100.22 -25.09 -47.53
C LYS A 849 -99.34 -23.84 -47.42
N ALA A 850 -99.50 -23.00 -48.44
CA ALA A 850 -99.36 -21.54 -48.45
C ALA A 850 -98.10 -20.93 -47.81
N ASP A 851 -97.08 -20.72 -48.65
CA ASP A 851 -96.14 -19.60 -48.50
C ASP A 851 -96.86 -18.27 -48.80
N ALA A 852 -96.87 -17.36 -47.83
CA ALA A 852 -97.00 -15.92 -48.07
C ALA A 852 -96.31 -15.15 -46.93
N SER A 853 -95.05 -14.78 -47.13
CA SER A 853 -94.37 -13.60 -46.55
C SER A 853 -93.09 -13.30 -47.32
#